data_AF-A0A8H5TAX1-F1
#
_entry.id   AF-A0A8H5TAX1-F1
#
_cell.length_a   1.000
_cell.length_b   1.000
_cell.length_c   1.000
_cell.angle_alpha   90.00
_cell.angle_beta   90.00
_cell.angle_gamma   90.00
#
_symmetry.space_group_name_H-M   'P 1'
#
loop_
_entity.id
_entity.type
_entity.pdbx_description
1 polymer ?
#
loop_
_entity_poly.entity_id
_entity_poly.type
_entity_poly.pdbx_seq_one_letter_code
_entity_poly.pdbx_strand_id
1 'polypeptide(L)'
;MAPITESPTDMVSSQTFPEYTDPLQESSSTMTANSANPVANVKATEASRGPSPQPTHFSVPLQNGYGGNGHRILRSATVGYIAPEFTGKPEQKQTVKSIIAAAGFVPEPQIDEQIEWFYEKLGIDDVYFHLETPDVISSHITSLYAAKVASFAREDKQEEIRLDMEANDHAIYIDTSVAGKTHVAGPRYEERLEAKYIDHPGTSKYRVETFRSPALLSPESKATLRCYFVYQCQFATPPEQTSPKETNLDLISDVGFLQKATANTKQIYQDIIELAVNRAGPVIEVFDIEDTDEKRMVVAFRSRTAQGLFSALSDLYHYYGVTSSRKYLEQFSNGITVMSVYLRPATDIIDSNDQFPSLEESIDQISKEVSLLYCLPHNKFHNLFLDGQLSLQESVYAHSAWVFVQHFLNRLGPEYASLAELLDVKNNAQQALLSNLKRRLRSETFTPDYIYEIIQNYPGLVRALYASFANVHLVKDQEDPVKVVSSSLSVEVLSDDALKDKIAKNVNNEHDEMVLTAFRVFNNAILKTNYFTPTKVALSFRLDPSFLPDVEYPKPLYGMFLVISSESRGFHLRFKDISRGGIRIVKSRNKEAYGINARSLFDENYGLASTQQRKNKDIPEGGSKGVILLDPKQQDRAREAFEKYIDSILDLLLPAETPGIKNPIVDLYGKEEIIFMGPDENTAELVDWATEHARSRGAPWWKSFFTGKSPKLGGIPHDAYGMTTLSVREYVKGIYRKLELDPSTIRKMQTGGPDGDLGSNEIKLGNEKYTAIVDGSGVLADPNGLDREELLRLAHGRKMIIEYDVSKLSSEGYRVLCDDVNVTLPSGEVVNNGTSFRNTFHLRDTGHVDCFVPCGGRPASIDLISVNRLIKDGKSVIPYLVEGANLFITQEAKLRLESAGCILIKDASANKGGVTSSSLEVLASLSFDDQGFVENMCHNAQGEAPQFYHDYVKQVQLKIQDNARLEFEAIWREHEQTGVARSILSDKLSVAITDLDEKLQHSDLWDNEKIRRSILEDALPRLLLEKIGLDTLIARIPDSYLRSIFGSYLASRFVYEFGSSPSQFAFFDFMSKRMAQIGN
;
A
#
# COMPACT_ATOMS: atom_id res chain seq x y z
N MET A 1 -17.52 54.88 -48.03
CA MET A 1 -18.33 56.13 -48.01
C MET A 1 -18.23 56.70 -46.59
N ALA A 2 -18.13 58.03 -46.45
CA ALA A 2 -18.23 58.77 -45.17
C ALA A 2 -19.69 59.28 -44.99
N PRO A 3 -20.12 60.01 -43.92
CA PRO A 3 -19.43 60.77 -42.84
C PRO A 3 -19.30 59.97 -41.51
N ILE A 4 -18.65 60.38 -40.41
CA ILE A 4 -18.14 61.67 -39.85
C ILE A 4 -19.17 62.55 -39.09
N THR A 5 -19.17 62.43 -37.75
CA THR A 5 -19.32 63.46 -36.67
C THR A 5 -19.26 62.72 -35.30
N GLU A 6 -18.87 63.28 -34.14
CA GLU A 6 -18.05 64.44 -33.76
C GLU A 6 -17.48 64.21 -32.33
N SER A 7 -16.42 64.93 -31.94
CA SER A 7 -15.82 64.99 -30.58
C SER A 7 -16.24 66.31 -29.87
N PRO A 8 -15.74 66.75 -28.68
CA PRO A 8 -14.71 66.25 -27.75
C PRO A 8 -15.27 66.11 -26.28
N THR A 9 -14.61 66.25 -25.11
CA THR A 9 -13.38 66.96 -24.68
C THR A 9 -12.84 66.45 -23.33
N ASP A 10 -11.58 66.79 -23.02
CA ASP A 10 -10.81 66.45 -21.82
C ASP A 10 -11.13 67.22 -20.53
N MET A 11 -10.45 66.81 -19.45
CA MET A 11 -9.83 67.62 -18.36
C MET A 11 -10.40 67.63 -16.92
N VAL A 12 -9.55 67.13 -16.02
CA VAL A 12 -8.97 67.79 -14.82
C VAL A 12 -9.87 68.21 -13.63
N SER A 13 -9.68 67.45 -12.54
CA SER A 13 -9.73 67.76 -11.11
C SER A 13 -10.39 69.06 -10.54
N SER A 14 -11.31 68.82 -9.59
CA SER A 14 -11.42 69.45 -8.24
C SER A 14 -11.51 70.97 -8.06
N GLN A 15 -12.56 71.47 -7.37
CA GLN A 15 -12.44 72.63 -6.47
C GLN A 15 -13.60 72.82 -5.43
N THR A 16 -13.24 72.78 -4.14
CA THR A 16 -13.63 73.69 -3.02
C THR A 16 -15.01 73.67 -2.30
N PHE A 17 -14.93 74.11 -1.01
CA PHE A 17 -15.97 74.55 -0.03
C PHE A 17 -16.77 73.46 0.75
N PRO A 18 -17.26 73.73 2.00
CA PRO A 18 -16.48 74.18 3.17
C PRO A 18 -16.84 73.53 4.54
N GLU A 19 -16.09 73.91 5.58
CA GLU A 19 -16.33 74.04 7.06
C GLU A 19 -17.67 73.59 7.71
N TYR A 20 -17.76 73.19 9.00
CA TYR A 20 -17.00 73.62 10.21
C TYR A 20 -16.96 72.54 11.35
N THR A 21 -16.13 72.77 12.38
CA THR A 21 -15.69 71.92 13.53
C THR A 21 -16.61 71.93 14.79
N ASP A 22 -16.82 70.80 15.51
CA ASP A 22 -16.06 70.17 16.65
C ASP A 22 -16.34 70.79 18.05
N PRO A 23 -16.51 70.01 19.16
CA PRO A 23 -15.36 69.64 20.03
C PRO A 23 -15.38 68.29 20.84
N LEU A 24 -14.19 67.66 20.96
CA LEU A 24 -13.56 67.02 22.16
C LEU A 24 -13.85 65.55 22.64
N GLN A 25 -12.89 64.65 22.32
CA GLN A 25 -11.99 63.83 23.18
C GLN A 25 -12.41 62.95 24.43
N GLU A 26 -11.89 61.70 24.40
CA GLU A 26 -11.22 60.89 25.46
C GLU A 26 -11.89 60.50 26.81
N SER A 27 -12.03 59.18 27.09
CA SER A 27 -10.98 58.37 27.78
C SER A 27 -11.41 56.96 28.34
N SER A 28 -10.55 55.96 28.11
CA SER A 28 -10.27 54.75 28.95
C SER A 28 -11.27 53.58 29.17
N SER A 29 -10.65 52.38 29.30
CA SER A 29 -10.99 51.22 30.17
C SER A 29 -11.82 49.99 29.67
N THR A 30 -11.12 48.84 29.64
CA THR A 30 -11.49 47.46 30.08
C THR A 30 -12.70 46.66 29.53
N MET A 31 -12.35 45.48 28.97
CA MET A 31 -12.85 44.11 29.28
C MET A 31 -14.17 43.53 28.70
N THR A 32 -14.06 42.22 28.38
CA THR A 32 -15.06 41.12 28.41
C THR A 32 -16.32 41.12 27.51
N ALA A 33 -16.21 40.32 26.44
CA ALA A 33 -16.93 39.04 26.20
C ALA A 33 -18.45 38.97 25.85
N ASN A 34 -18.71 38.04 24.91
CA ASN A 34 -19.90 37.18 24.73
C ASN A 34 -21.32 37.78 24.59
N SER A 35 -21.90 37.65 23.40
CA SER A 35 -23.12 36.83 23.14
C SER A 35 -23.43 36.80 21.62
N ALA A 36 -24.30 35.89 21.18
CA ALA A 36 -24.53 35.57 19.76
C ALA A 36 -25.97 35.79 19.29
N ASN A 37 -26.14 35.92 17.96
CA ASN A 37 -27.40 35.81 17.19
C ASN A 37 -28.40 36.99 17.38
N PRO A 38 -29.24 37.36 16.36
CA PRO A 38 -30.07 36.46 15.55
C PRO A 38 -29.98 36.63 14.02
N VAL A 39 -30.95 36.05 13.31
CA VAL A 39 -30.83 35.43 11.97
C VAL A 39 -31.63 36.14 10.86
N ALA A 40 -31.13 36.01 9.62
CA ALA A 40 -31.77 36.13 8.30
C ALA A 40 -32.20 37.50 7.71
N ASN A 41 -31.85 37.67 6.42
CA ASN A 41 -32.76 38.09 5.34
C ASN A 41 -32.25 37.63 3.96
N VAL A 42 -33.12 37.44 2.97
CA VAL A 42 -32.78 36.78 1.67
C VAL A 42 -33.46 37.43 0.45
N LYS A 43 -32.70 37.62 -0.65
CA LYS A 43 -33.10 37.67 -2.09
C LYS A 43 -31.82 37.85 -2.96
N ALA A 44 -31.53 36.98 -3.94
CA ALA A 44 -31.94 37.01 -5.37
C ALA A 44 -31.32 38.19 -6.17
N THR A 45 -30.76 38.08 -7.40
CA THR A 45 -30.50 36.98 -8.40
C THR A 45 -29.48 37.52 -9.45
N GLU A 46 -28.88 36.82 -10.43
CA GLU A 46 -29.05 35.45 -10.99
C GLU A 46 -27.69 34.66 -10.97
N ALA A 47 -27.00 34.12 -12.00
CA ALA A 47 -27.14 34.08 -13.47
C ALA A 47 -26.67 32.75 -14.14
N SER A 48 -27.31 32.35 -15.24
CA SER A 48 -27.19 31.06 -15.97
C SER A 48 -25.85 30.68 -16.67
N ARG A 49 -25.57 29.37 -16.70
CA ARG A 49 -25.04 28.59 -17.87
C ARG A 49 -25.63 27.17 -17.85
N GLY A 50 -26.11 26.65 -18.99
CA GLY A 50 -26.79 25.35 -19.09
C GLY A 50 -26.01 24.27 -19.88
N PRO A 51 -26.37 22.98 -19.76
CA PRO A 51 -25.68 21.87 -20.41
C PRO A 51 -26.10 21.61 -21.87
N SER A 52 -25.27 20.84 -22.59
CA SER A 52 -25.51 20.39 -23.98
C SER A 52 -26.44 19.15 -24.03
N PRO A 53 -27.23 18.92 -25.11
CA PRO A 53 -28.28 17.90 -25.11
C PRO A 53 -27.93 16.56 -25.82
N GLN A 54 -28.61 15.50 -25.35
CA GLN A 54 -28.78 14.15 -25.94
C GLN A 54 -27.59 13.16 -25.87
N PRO A 55 -27.84 11.82 -25.95
CA PRO A 55 -29.11 11.10 -25.75
C PRO A 55 -29.08 10.14 -24.53
N THR A 56 -30.19 10.00 -23.82
CA THR A 56 -30.33 9.06 -22.70
C THR A 56 -30.46 7.61 -23.17
N HIS A 57 -29.38 6.84 -23.02
CA HIS A 57 -29.46 5.38 -23.09
C HIS A 57 -30.07 4.82 -21.80
N PHE A 58 -31.24 4.19 -21.90
CA PHE A 58 -31.89 3.51 -20.78
C PHE A 58 -31.10 2.25 -20.38
N SER A 59 -30.24 2.37 -19.37
CA SER A 59 -29.90 1.23 -18.51
C SER A 59 -31.13 0.91 -17.65
N VAL A 60 -31.64 -0.32 -17.75
CA VAL A 60 -32.78 -0.77 -16.94
C VAL A 60 -32.32 -0.92 -15.50
N PRO A 61 -32.90 -0.20 -14.52
CA PRO A 61 -32.59 -0.44 -13.12
C PRO A 61 -33.13 -1.82 -12.73
N LEU A 62 -32.23 -2.73 -12.36
CA LEU A 62 -32.61 -3.99 -11.72
C LEU A 62 -33.23 -3.68 -10.35
N GLN A 63 -34.56 -3.66 -10.29
CA GLN A 63 -35.32 -3.47 -9.05
C GLN A 63 -35.23 -4.69 -8.12
N ASN A 64 -34.06 -4.92 -7.54
CA ASN A 64 -33.91 -5.62 -6.26
C ASN A 64 -33.58 -4.56 -5.20
N GLY A 65 -34.39 -4.48 -4.14
CA GLY A 65 -34.50 -3.32 -3.24
C GLY A 65 -33.37 -3.09 -2.22
N TYR A 66 -32.11 -3.07 -2.68
CA TYR A 66 -30.91 -2.92 -1.84
C TYR A 66 -29.99 -1.81 -2.38
N GLY A 67 -30.54 -0.62 -2.63
CA GLY A 67 -29.90 0.47 -3.37
C GLY A 67 -29.70 1.80 -2.62
N GLY A 68 -29.83 1.82 -1.29
CA GLY A 68 -29.57 3.02 -0.47
C GLY A 68 -29.21 2.64 0.95
N ASN A 69 -28.44 3.51 1.64
CA ASN A 69 -28.16 3.36 3.08
C ASN A 69 -29.51 3.39 3.82
N GLY A 70 -29.95 2.24 4.33
CA GLY A 70 -31.37 1.99 4.54
C GLY A 70 -31.84 2.39 5.94
N HIS A 71 -32.34 3.61 6.11
CA HIS A 71 -33.10 4.01 7.30
C HIS A 71 -34.31 3.06 7.46
N ARG A 72 -34.15 2.02 8.29
CA ARG A 72 -35.08 0.90 8.46
C ARG A 72 -35.56 0.88 9.92
N ILE A 73 -36.85 1.10 10.11
CA ILE A 73 -37.52 1.18 11.41
C ILE A 73 -37.84 -0.25 11.91
N LEU A 74 -37.41 -0.60 13.12
CA LEU A 74 -37.60 -1.93 13.70
C LEU A 74 -38.76 -1.95 14.71
N ARG A 75 -39.74 -2.85 14.48
CA ARG A 75 -40.94 -2.99 15.29
C ARG A 75 -40.71 -3.64 16.65
N SER A 76 -41.18 -2.96 17.70
CA SER A 76 -41.19 -3.36 19.11
C SER A 76 -39.81 -3.49 19.80
N ALA A 77 -39.70 -2.88 20.98
CA ALA A 77 -38.50 -2.88 21.83
C ALA A 77 -38.19 -4.23 22.54
N THR A 78 -38.70 -5.37 22.05
CA THR A 78 -38.24 -6.68 22.54
C THR A 78 -36.85 -6.96 21.96
N VAL A 79 -35.86 -6.93 22.85
CA VAL A 79 -34.41 -6.97 22.57
C VAL A 79 -34.04 -7.95 21.44
N GLY A 80 -33.15 -7.53 20.54
CA GLY A 80 -32.78 -8.29 19.33
C GLY A 80 -32.19 -9.69 19.57
N TYR A 81 -31.90 -10.03 20.83
CA TYR A 81 -31.59 -11.37 21.32
C TYR A 81 -32.60 -11.74 22.41
N ILE A 82 -33.12 -12.96 22.37
CA ILE A 82 -34.01 -13.52 23.39
C ILE A 82 -33.13 -14.04 24.54
N ALA A 83 -33.30 -13.47 25.73
CA ALA A 83 -32.75 -14.02 26.96
C ALA A 83 -33.56 -15.26 27.38
N PRO A 84 -32.98 -16.47 27.45
CA PRO A 84 -33.64 -17.63 28.06
C PRO A 84 -33.80 -17.41 29.57
N GLU A 85 -35.03 -17.52 30.07
CA GLU A 85 -35.37 -17.38 31.49
C GLU A 85 -34.69 -18.48 32.33
N PHE A 86 -33.83 -18.09 33.28
CA PHE A 86 -33.14 -19.04 34.14
C PHE A 86 -34.02 -19.40 35.34
N THR A 87 -34.91 -20.37 35.15
CA THR A 87 -35.84 -20.87 36.19
C THR A 87 -35.18 -21.29 37.52
N GLY A 88 -33.88 -21.61 37.54
CA GLY A 88 -33.11 -21.92 38.75
C GLY A 88 -32.58 -20.70 39.53
N LYS A 89 -32.75 -19.47 39.02
CA LYS A 89 -32.22 -18.22 39.61
C LYS A 89 -32.57 -18.04 41.09
N PRO A 90 -33.79 -18.36 41.59
CA PRO A 90 -34.12 -18.23 43.02
C PRO A 90 -33.34 -19.20 43.93
N GLU A 91 -33.14 -20.45 43.51
CA GLU A 91 -32.42 -21.47 44.29
C GLU A 91 -30.91 -21.17 44.32
N GLN A 92 -30.38 -20.70 43.19
CA GLN A 92 -29.01 -20.20 43.11
C GLN A 92 -28.79 -18.99 44.04
N LYS A 93 -29.71 -18.01 44.02
CA LYS A 93 -29.66 -16.82 44.90
C LYS A 93 -29.62 -17.17 46.38
N GLN A 94 -30.40 -18.18 46.81
CA GLN A 94 -30.38 -18.70 48.19
C GLN A 94 -29.09 -19.47 48.51
N THR A 95 -28.52 -20.18 47.54
CA THR A 95 -27.23 -20.87 47.68
C THR A 95 -26.09 -19.86 47.84
N VAL A 96 -26.03 -18.83 46.98
CA VAL A 96 -25.10 -17.70 47.05
C VAL A 96 -25.19 -16.98 48.40
N LYS A 97 -26.41 -16.71 48.90
CA LYS A 97 -26.61 -16.14 50.25
C LYS A 97 -25.95 -16.98 51.34
N SER A 98 -26.09 -18.30 51.24
CA SER A 98 -25.53 -19.23 52.21
C SER A 98 -23.99 -19.24 52.19
N ILE A 99 -23.38 -19.13 50.99
CA ILE A 99 -21.92 -19.05 50.83
C ILE A 99 -21.37 -17.73 51.38
N ILE A 100 -21.99 -16.58 51.04
CA ILE A 100 -21.56 -15.25 51.51
C ILE A 100 -21.67 -15.15 53.05
N ALA A 101 -22.77 -15.65 53.63
CA ALA A 101 -22.96 -15.67 55.08
C ALA A 101 -21.94 -16.58 55.79
N ALA A 102 -21.58 -17.73 55.19
CA ALA A 102 -20.55 -18.62 55.73
C ALA A 102 -19.13 -18.05 55.62
N ALA A 103 -18.85 -17.22 54.60
CA ALA A 103 -17.57 -16.56 54.41
C ALA A 103 -17.36 -15.36 55.36
N GLY A 104 -18.43 -14.70 55.81
CA GLY A 104 -18.40 -13.68 56.87
C GLY A 104 -17.77 -12.33 56.52
N PHE A 105 -17.38 -12.10 55.26
CA PHE A 105 -16.78 -10.84 54.81
C PHE A 105 -17.79 -9.69 54.62
N VAL A 106 -19.06 -10.02 54.38
CA VAL A 106 -20.16 -9.04 54.22
C VAL A 106 -20.99 -9.04 55.52
N PRO A 107 -21.25 -7.88 56.15
CA PRO A 107 -22.09 -7.81 57.34
C PRO A 107 -23.50 -8.34 57.08
N GLU A 108 -24.00 -9.19 57.97
CA GLU A 108 -25.29 -9.89 57.83
C GLU A 108 -26.47 -9.00 57.39
N PRO A 109 -26.67 -7.76 57.90
CA PRO A 109 -27.76 -6.88 57.46
C PRO A 109 -27.65 -6.38 56.01
N GLN A 110 -26.48 -6.48 55.38
CA GLN A 110 -26.20 -6.00 54.02
C GLN A 110 -26.15 -7.13 52.98
N ILE A 111 -26.13 -8.41 53.41
CA ILE A 111 -26.04 -9.56 52.49
C ILE A 111 -27.22 -9.58 51.50
N ASP A 112 -28.46 -9.44 52.00
CA ASP A 112 -29.65 -9.43 51.13
C ASP A 112 -29.66 -8.24 50.18
N GLU A 113 -29.21 -7.05 50.64
CA GLU A 113 -29.13 -5.85 49.82
C GLU A 113 -28.14 -6.02 48.65
N GLN A 114 -26.93 -6.55 48.91
CA GLN A 114 -25.93 -6.73 47.84
C GLN A 114 -26.34 -7.85 46.86
N ILE A 115 -27.00 -8.91 47.34
CA ILE A 115 -27.50 -9.99 46.49
C ILE A 115 -28.68 -9.52 45.63
N GLU A 116 -29.65 -8.77 46.18
CA GLU A 116 -30.73 -8.18 45.40
C GLU A 116 -30.21 -7.15 44.39
N TRP A 117 -29.24 -6.31 44.79
CA TRP A 117 -28.60 -5.37 43.88
C TRP A 117 -27.92 -6.08 42.69
N PHE A 118 -27.17 -7.15 42.96
CA PHE A 118 -26.49 -7.92 41.91
C PHE A 118 -27.47 -8.67 40.98
N TYR A 119 -28.46 -9.39 41.55
CA TYR A 119 -29.37 -10.23 40.78
C TYR A 119 -30.45 -9.45 40.00
N GLU A 120 -30.92 -8.32 40.55
CA GLU A 120 -32.10 -7.61 40.02
C GLU A 120 -31.81 -6.18 39.53
N LYS A 121 -30.83 -5.47 40.10
CA LYS A 121 -30.64 -4.02 39.86
C LYS A 121 -29.49 -3.68 38.91
N LEU A 122 -28.50 -4.57 38.75
CA LEU A 122 -27.40 -4.39 37.79
C LEU A 122 -27.80 -4.59 36.32
N GLY A 123 -28.92 -5.27 36.04
CA GLY A 123 -29.34 -5.60 34.68
C GLY A 123 -28.49 -6.67 34.00
N ILE A 124 -27.93 -7.60 34.79
CA ILE A 124 -27.19 -8.77 34.30
C ILE A 124 -28.18 -9.80 33.74
N ASP A 125 -27.88 -10.34 32.56
CA ASP A 125 -28.74 -11.28 31.82
C ASP A 125 -28.82 -12.66 32.49
N ASP A 126 -29.97 -13.34 32.35
CA ASP A 126 -30.21 -14.67 32.91
C ASP A 126 -29.25 -15.74 32.37
N VAL A 127 -28.68 -15.57 31.16
CA VAL A 127 -27.63 -16.44 30.62
C VAL A 127 -26.38 -16.46 31.50
N TYR A 128 -25.97 -15.31 32.05
CA TYR A 128 -24.83 -15.27 32.97
C TYR A 128 -25.14 -16.11 34.23
N PHE A 129 -26.33 -15.96 34.80
CA PHE A 129 -26.74 -16.74 35.98
C PHE A 129 -26.91 -18.23 35.65
N HIS A 130 -27.23 -18.59 34.40
CA HIS A 130 -27.30 -19.98 33.97
C HIS A 130 -25.92 -20.63 33.77
N LEU A 131 -24.93 -19.87 33.27
CA LEU A 131 -23.57 -20.36 33.02
C LEU A 131 -22.72 -20.41 34.28
N GLU A 132 -22.90 -19.47 35.21
CA GLU A 132 -22.01 -19.32 36.37
C GLU A 132 -22.39 -20.14 37.61
N THR A 133 -21.36 -20.51 38.37
CA THR A 133 -21.53 -21.26 39.62
C THR A 133 -21.90 -20.36 40.80
N PRO A 134 -22.61 -20.88 41.82
CA PRO A 134 -22.88 -20.13 43.06
C PRO A 134 -21.61 -19.60 43.72
N ASP A 135 -20.51 -20.35 43.69
CA ASP A 135 -19.22 -19.95 44.25
C ASP A 135 -18.64 -18.74 43.51
N VAL A 136 -18.61 -18.74 42.16
CA VAL A 136 -18.14 -17.58 41.37
C VAL A 136 -19.02 -16.36 41.60
N ILE A 137 -20.35 -16.51 41.61
CA ILE A 137 -21.27 -15.40 41.87
C ILE A 137 -21.09 -14.86 43.31
N SER A 138 -20.88 -15.73 44.29
CA SER A 138 -20.59 -15.31 45.67
C SER A 138 -19.27 -14.53 45.76
N SER A 139 -18.26 -14.93 45.00
CA SER A 139 -16.98 -14.22 44.89
C SER A 139 -17.18 -12.86 44.22
N HIS A 140 -17.94 -12.75 43.13
CA HIS A 140 -18.24 -11.48 42.47
C HIS A 140 -18.94 -10.50 43.41
N ILE A 141 -19.98 -10.94 44.13
CA ILE A 141 -20.70 -10.08 45.09
C ILE A 141 -19.80 -9.66 46.26
N THR A 142 -18.94 -10.57 46.75
CA THR A 142 -17.98 -10.26 47.82
C THR A 142 -16.92 -9.27 47.36
N SER A 143 -16.38 -9.42 46.13
CA SER A 143 -15.43 -8.47 45.52
C SER A 143 -16.08 -7.11 45.25
N LEU A 144 -17.33 -7.07 44.78
CA LEU A 144 -18.10 -5.83 44.60
C LEU A 144 -18.32 -5.10 45.93
N TYR A 145 -18.63 -5.83 47.00
CA TYR A 145 -18.74 -5.26 48.34
C TYR A 145 -17.39 -4.75 48.86
N ALA A 146 -16.31 -5.53 48.70
CA ALA A 146 -14.97 -5.13 49.07
C ALA A 146 -14.51 -3.86 48.33
N ALA A 147 -14.87 -3.71 47.05
CA ALA A 147 -14.61 -2.49 46.28
C ALA A 147 -15.35 -1.26 46.85
N LYS A 148 -16.63 -1.40 47.23
CA LYS A 148 -17.41 -0.34 47.90
C LYS A 148 -16.79 0.06 49.26
N VAL A 149 -16.36 -0.91 50.07
CA VAL A 149 -15.69 -0.64 51.35
C VAL A 149 -14.32 0.01 51.14
N ALA A 150 -13.54 -0.44 50.15
CA ALA A 150 -12.25 0.15 49.81
C ALA A 150 -12.40 1.59 49.29
N SER A 151 -13.43 1.87 48.49
CA SER A 151 -13.81 3.21 48.04
C SER A 151 -14.11 4.16 49.22
N PHE A 152 -14.94 3.73 50.17
CA PHE A 152 -15.27 4.52 51.35
C PHE A 152 -14.05 4.85 52.24
N ALA A 153 -12.99 4.03 52.16
CA ALA A 153 -11.73 4.24 52.86
C ALA A 153 -10.74 5.19 52.15
N ARG A 154 -11.04 5.67 50.93
CA ARG A 154 -10.21 6.65 50.21
C ARG A 154 -10.57 8.08 50.59
N GLU A 155 -9.59 8.98 50.52
CA GLU A 155 -9.84 10.44 50.64
C GLU A 155 -10.65 10.98 49.46
N ASP A 156 -10.54 10.36 48.26
CA ASP A 156 -11.27 10.75 47.05
C ASP A 156 -12.74 10.26 47.02
N LYS A 157 -13.08 9.27 47.86
CA LYS A 157 -14.37 8.55 47.89
C LYS A 157 -14.90 8.05 46.54
N GLN A 158 -14.04 7.80 45.55
CA GLN A 158 -14.50 7.36 44.23
C GLN A 158 -14.89 5.88 44.25
N GLU A 159 -16.10 5.57 43.76
CA GLU A 159 -16.69 4.22 43.73
C GLU A 159 -16.09 3.34 42.62
N GLU A 160 -14.77 3.12 42.65
CA GLU A 160 -14.07 2.27 41.69
C GLU A 160 -14.30 0.78 41.95
N ILE A 161 -15.24 0.20 41.20
CA ILE A 161 -15.33 -1.24 41.00
C ILE A 161 -14.43 -1.59 39.83
N ARG A 162 -13.49 -2.52 40.05
CA ARG A 162 -12.69 -3.15 39.00
C ARG A 162 -12.57 -4.64 39.32
N LEU A 163 -13.04 -5.50 38.41
CA LEU A 163 -12.91 -6.94 38.50
C LEU A 163 -12.60 -7.49 37.12
N ASP A 164 -11.56 -8.31 37.02
CA ASP A 164 -11.20 -9.05 35.81
C ASP A 164 -10.93 -10.53 36.13
N MET A 165 -11.60 -11.40 35.39
CA MET A 165 -11.39 -12.85 35.39
C MET A 165 -11.15 -13.30 33.95
N GLU A 166 -10.06 -14.04 33.74
CA GLU A 166 -9.62 -14.44 32.41
C GLU A 166 -9.22 -15.92 32.38
N ALA A 167 -9.87 -16.68 31.51
CA ALA A 167 -9.43 -18.02 31.12
C ALA A 167 -8.86 -18.00 29.70
N ASN A 168 -8.86 -19.16 29.04
CA ASN A 168 -8.53 -19.31 27.62
C ASN A 168 -9.78 -19.37 26.73
N ASP A 169 -10.92 -19.79 27.31
CA ASP A 169 -12.20 -20.06 26.66
C ASP A 169 -13.31 -19.05 27.04
N HIS A 170 -13.12 -18.32 28.14
CA HIS A 170 -14.04 -17.26 28.58
C HIS A 170 -13.30 -16.13 29.32
N ALA A 171 -13.94 -14.96 29.45
CA ALA A 171 -13.49 -13.87 30.30
C ALA A 171 -14.64 -12.98 30.78
N ILE A 172 -14.47 -12.39 31.95
CA ILE A 172 -15.40 -11.44 32.55
C ILE A 172 -14.61 -10.20 32.96
N TYR A 173 -15.04 -9.02 32.53
CA TYR A 173 -14.53 -7.74 33.02
C TYR A 173 -15.69 -6.90 33.53
N ILE A 174 -15.51 -6.24 34.67
CA ILE A 174 -16.48 -5.34 35.29
C ILE A 174 -15.74 -4.07 35.73
N ASP A 175 -16.21 -2.91 35.29
CA ASP A 175 -15.56 -1.61 35.49
C ASP A 175 -16.58 -0.53 35.88
N THR A 176 -16.22 0.35 36.81
CA THR A 176 -16.94 1.62 37.01
C THR A 176 -16.55 2.58 35.88
N SER A 177 -17.52 3.06 35.11
CA SER A 177 -17.24 4.09 34.10
C SER A 177 -18.37 5.09 33.91
N VAL A 178 -18.00 6.35 33.67
CA VAL A 178 -18.96 7.39 33.26
C VAL A 178 -19.49 7.06 31.85
N ALA A 179 -20.77 7.33 31.59
CA ALA A 179 -21.35 7.15 30.26
C ALA A 179 -20.85 8.26 29.31
N GLY A 180 -20.51 7.92 28.06
CA GLY A 180 -20.03 8.90 27.08
C GLY A 180 -18.59 9.40 27.25
N LYS A 181 -17.82 8.91 28.23
CA LYS A 181 -16.43 9.35 28.46
C LYS A 181 -15.45 8.19 28.42
N THR A 182 -14.38 8.34 27.64
CA THR A 182 -13.23 7.45 27.66
C THR A 182 -12.34 7.74 28.88
N HIS A 183 -11.96 6.71 29.63
CA HIS A 183 -11.05 6.81 30.76
C HIS A 183 -9.66 6.27 30.39
N VAL A 184 -8.77 7.17 29.94
CA VAL A 184 -7.43 6.81 29.41
C VAL A 184 -6.52 6.20 30.49
N ALA A 185 -6.60 6.70 31.73
CA ALA A 185 -5.87 6.18 32.89
C ALA A 185 -6.54 4.96 33.57
N GLY A 186 -7.59 4.40 32.94
CA GLY A 186 -8.31 3.23 33.45
C GLY A 186 -7.66 1.89 33.10
N PRO A 187 -8.31 0.77 33.43
CA PRO A 187 -7.82 -0.57 33.09
C PRO A 187 -7.90 -0.92 31.59
N ARG A 188 -8.48 -0.04 30.75
CA ARG A 188 -8.67 -0.18 29.29
C ARG A 188 -9.12 -1.59 28.85
N TYR A 189 -10.12 -2.15 29.55
CA TYR A 189 -10.54 -3.55 29.32
C TYR A 189 -10.95 -3.85 27.87
N GLU A 190 -11.47 -2.89 27.09
CA GLU A 190 -11.75 -3.11 25.67
C GLU A 190 -10.48 -3.36 24.84
N GLU A 191 -9.38 -2.64 25.09
CA GLU A 191 -8.09 -2.91 24.41
C GLU A 191 -7.51 -4.25 24.86
N ARG A 192 -7.65 -4.58 26.15
CA ARG A 192 -7.14 -5.83 26.74
C ARG A 192 -7.88 -7.06 26.20
N LEU A 193 -9.21 -7.01 26.14
CA LEU A 193 -10.02 -8.11 25.58
C LEU A 193 -9.88 -8.20 24.06
N GLU A 194 -9.75 -7.07 23.37
CA GLU A 194 -9.54 -7.05 21.92
C GLU A 194 -8.21 -7.69 21.54
N ALA A 195 -7.11 -7.25 22.15
CA ALA A 195 -5.79 -7.82 21.89
C ALA A 195 -5.67 -9.31 22.30
N LYS A 196 -6.39 -9.76 23.34
CA LYS A 196 -6.30 -11.15 23.83
C LYS A 196 -7.23 -12.13 23.11
N TYR A 197 -8.44 -11.73 22.72
CA TYR A 197 -9.46 -12.64 22.19
C TYR A 197 -9.97 -12.27 20.78
N ILE A 198 -10.12 -10.99 20.44
CA ILE A 198 -10.66 -10.59 19.13
C ILE A 198 -9.58 -10.69 18.05
N ASP A 199 -8.43 -10.06 18.30
CA ASP A 199 -7.35 -9.83 17.33
C ASP A 199 -6.20 -10.86 17.37
N HIS A 200 -6.30 -11.82 18.29
CA HIS A 200 -5.28 -12.83 18.53
C HIS A 200 -4.96 -13.65 17.25
N PRO A 201 -3.73 -14.19 17.13
CA PRO A 201 -3.30 -14.93 15.94
C PRO A 201 -3.79 -16.40 15.91
N GLY A 202 -4.57 -16.86 16.88
CA GLY A 202 -5.00 -18.26 16.98
C GLY A 202 -6.23 -18.63 16.13
N THR A 203 -6.50 -19.93 16.03
CA THR A 203 -7.66 -20.46 15.30
C THR A 203 -8.98 -20.22 16.03
N SER A 204 -9.01 -20.24 17.37
CA SER A 204 -10.19 -19.94 18.19
C SER A 204 -10.88 -18.63 17.77
N LYS A 205 -12.19 -18.59 17.91
CA LYS A 205 -13.04 -17.42 17.67
C LYS A 205 -13.86 -17.15 18.92
N TYR A 206 -14.23 -15.89 19.15
CA TYR A 206 -14.93 -15.49 20.36
C TYR A 206 -16.10 -14.55 20.07
N ARG A 207 -17.16 -14.71 20.85
CA ARG A 207 -18.27 -13.76 20.98
C ARG A 207 -17.99 -12.83 22.16
N VAL A 208 -18.37 -11.57 22.05
CA VAL A 208 -18.29 -10.58 23.14
C VAL A 208 -19.65 -9.92 23.34
N GLU A 209 -20.16 -9.98 24.56
CA GLU A 209 -21.40 -9.33 24.99
C GLU A 209 -21.04 -8.27 26.03
N THR A 210 -21.42 -7.00 25.82
CA THR A 210 -21.16 -5.92 26.77
C THR A 210 -22.42 -5.19 27.15
N PHE A 211 -22.55 -4.82 28.42
CA PHE A 211 -23.74 -4.17 28.98
C PHE A 211 -23.31 -3.01 29.89
N ARG A 212 -24.08 -1.92 29.89
CA ARG A 212 -23.95 -0.82 30.86
C ARG A 212 -25.19 -0.79 31.77
N SER A 213 -25.01 -0.68 33.08
CA SER A 213 -26.13 -0.63 34.03
C SER A 213 -27.05 0.57 33.75
N PRO A 214 -28.38 0.42 33.88
CA PRO A 214 -29.31 1.54 33.73
C PRO A 214 -29.28 2.49 34.94
N ALA A 215 -28.80 2.01 36.09
CA ALA A 215 -28.67 2.79 37.32
C ALA A 215 -27.22 3.23 37.57
N LEU A 216 -27.09 4.40 38.20
CA LEU A 216 -25.85 4.92 38.81
C LEU A 216 -25.47 4.07 40.03
N LEU A 217 -24.18 4.07 40.40
CA LEU A 217 -23.69 3.32 41.55
C LEU A 217 -24.20 3.86 42.90
N SER A 218 -24.29 5.18 43.02
CA SER A 218 -24.87 5.90 44.16
C SER A 218 -25.50 7.23 43.70
N PRO A 219 -26.36 7.88 44.51
CA PRO A 219 -26.98 9.17 44.16
C PRO A 219 -25.99 10.34 43.98
N GLU A 220 -24.75 10.19 44.45
CA GLU A 220 -23.70 11.22 44.38
C GLU A 220 -22.71 10.97 43.23
N SER A 221 -22.81 9.84 42.53
CA SER A 221 -21.87 9.38 41.51
C SER A 221 -22.42 9.54 40.08
N LYS A 222 -21.68 10.20 39.19
CA LYS A 222 -21.96 10.25 37.72
C LYS A 222 -21.56 8.95 36.99
N ALA A 223 -21.26 7.85 37.69
CA ALA A 223 -20.73 6.62 37.09
C ALA A 223 -21.72 5.44 37.14
N THR A 224 -21.65 4.61 36.09
CA THR A 224 -22.42 3.36 35.93
C THR A 224 -21.48 2.16 35.84
N LEU A 225 -22.00 0.95 36.08
CA LEU A 225 -21.25 -0.28 35.90
C LEU A 225 -21.21 -0.65 34.41
N ARG A 226 -20.06 -1.08 33.91
CA ARG A 226 -19.91 -1.63 32.55
C ARG A 226 -19.33 -3.04 32.63
N CYS A 227 -20.10 -4.00 32.14
CA CYS A 227 -19.78 -5.42 32.16
C CYS A 227 -19.42 -5.90 30.76
N TYR A 228 -18.46 -6.81 30.67
CA TYR A 228 -17.98 -7.43 29.45
C TYR A 228 -17.88 -8.93 29.66
N PHE A 229 -18.49 -9.71 28.78
CA PHE A 229 -18.47 -11.16 28.79
C PHE A 229 -17.92 -11.66 27.47
N VAL A 230 -16.83 -12.43 27.52
CA VAL A 230 -16.19 -13.05 26.36
C VAL A 230 -16.39 -14.56 26.47
N TYR A 231 -16.79 -15.21 25.37
CA TYR A 231 -16.94 -16.66 25.31
C TYR A 231 -16.37 -17.19 23.99
N GLN A 232 -15.72 -18.35 24.01
CA GLN A 232 -15.23 -19.02 22.80
C GLN A 232 -16.40 -19.60 22.00
N CYS A 233 -16.50 -19.26 20.71
CA CYS A 233 -17.55 -19.73 19.82
C CYS A 233 -17.49 -21.25 19.61
N GLN A 234 -18.65 -21.89 19.52
CA GLN A 234 -18.80 -23.28 19.12
C GLN A 234 -19.57 -23.35 17.80
N PHE A 235 -18.88 -23.73 16.72
CA PHE A 235 -19.46 -23.81 15.36
C PHE A 235 -19.84 -25.25 15.01
N ALA A 236 -20.89 -25.41 14.20
CA ALA A 236 -21.23 -26.70 13.59
C ALA A 236 -20.17 -27.15 12.56
N THR A 237 -19.59 -26.20 11.82
CA THR A 237 -18.46 -26.41 10.90
C THR A 237 -17.23 -25.63 11.40
N PRO A 238 -16.08 -26.28 11.68
CA PRO A 238 -14.86 -25.59 12.10
C PRO A 238 -14.37 -24.56 11.07
N PRO A 239 -13.76 -23.44 11.48
CA PRO A 239 -13.26 -22.41 10.56
C PRO A 239 -12.28 -22.93 9.49
N GLU A 240 -11.53 -23.98 9.79
CA GLU A 240 -10.59 -24.64 8.87
C GLU A 240 -11.29 -25.42 7.74
N GLN A 241 -12.60 -25.67 7.87
CA GLN A 241 -13.42 -26.39 6.90
C GLN A 241 -14.50 -25.50 6.24
N THR A 242 -14.73 -24.30 6.78
CA THR A 242 -15.71 -23.34 6.25
C THR A 242 -15.13 -22.56 5.06
N SER A 243 -15.92 -22.42 4.00
CA SER A 243 -15.56 -21.55 2.86
C SER A 243 -15.54 -20.07 3.27
N PRO A 244 -14.49 -19.28 2.94
CA PRO A 244 -14.49 -17.82 3.15
C PRO A 244 -15.51 -17.04 2.29
N LYS A 245 -16.31 -17.75 1.49
CA LYS A 245 -17.46 -17.26 0.72
C LYS A 245 -18.81 -17.85 1.18
N GLU A 246 -18.83 -18.69 2.22
CA GLU A 246 -20.10 -19.16 2.80
C GLU A 246 -20.84 -18.00 3.47
N THR A 247 -22.14 -17.90 3.26
CA THR A 247 -23.00 -16.85 3.83
C THR A 247 -24.16 -17.40 4.66
N ASN A 248 -24.47 -18.70 4.58
CA ASN A 248 -25.58 -19.29 5.33
C ASN A 248 -25.30 -19.29 6.85
N LEU A 249 -26.01 -18.43 7.58
CA LEU A 249 -25.88 -18.30 9.04
C LEU A 249 -25.93 -19.62 9.80
N ASP A 250 -26.79 -20.57 9.42
CA ASP A 250 -26.94 -21.83 10.15
C ASP A 250 -25.69 -22.74 10.05
N LEU A 251 -24.78 -22.48 9.12
CA LEU A 251 -23.50 -23.19 8.97
C LEU A 251 -22.30 -22.46 9.62
N ILE A 252 -22.33 -21.12 9.63
CA ILE A 252 -21.17 -20.28 10.00
C ILE A 252 -21.25 -19.68 11.41
N SER A 253 -22.41 -19.74 12.05
CA SER A 253 -22.66 -19.11 13.35
C SER A 253 -22.24 -19.97 14.53
N ASP A 254 -21.96 -19.29 15.64
CA ASP A 254 -21.93 -19.89 16.97
C ASP A 254 -23.31 -20.51 17.33
N VAL A 255 -23.31 -21.68 17.97
CA VAL A 255 -24.55 -22.36 18.42
C VAL A 255 -25.33 -21.50 19.42
N GLY A 256 -24.64 -20.77 20.30
CA GLY A 256 -25.27 -19.83 21.24
C GLY A 256 -25.94 -18.65 20.51
N PHE A 257 -25.30 -18.07 19.50
CA PHE A 257 -25.90 -17.04 18.64
C PHE A 257 -27.18 -17.56 17.96
N LEU A 258 -27.15 -18.75 17.37
CA LEU A 258 -28.34 -19.31 16.67
C LEU A 258 -29.51 -19.58 17.61
N GLN A 259 -29.26 -19.83 18.90
CA GLN A 259 -30.31 -20.01 19.92
C GLN A 259 -30.84 -18.68 20.44
N LYS A 260 -29.97 -17.69 20.73
CA LYS A 260 -30.36 -16.38 21.26
C LYS A 260 -30.96 -15.43 20.21
N ALA A 261 -30.48 -15.44 18.97
CA ALA A 261 -30.81 -14.39 18.00
C ALA A 261 -32.26 -14.46 17.50
N THR A 262 -33.00 -13.35 17.64
CA THR A 262 -34.35 -13.21 17.05
C THR A 262 -34.31 -13.37 15.53
N ALA A 263 -35.42 -13.80 14.91
CA ALA A 263 -35.53 -13.93 13.45
C ALA A 263 -35.17 -12.63 12.70
N ASN A 264 -35.50 -11.46 13.27
CA ASN A 264 -35.12 -10.16 12.73
C ASN A 264 -33.61 -9.90 12.82
N THR A 265 -32.96 -10.19 13.96
CA THR A 265 -31.50 -10.09 14.07
C THR A 265 -30.80 -11.07 13.13
N LYS A 266 -31.32 -12.30 12.97
CA LYS A 266 -30.78 -13.24 11.97
C LYS A 266 -30.87 -12.67 10.55
N GLN A 267 -32.00 -12.09 10.14
CA GLN A 267 -32.10 -11.46 8.81
C GLN A 267 -31.12 -10.29 8.63
N ILE A 268 -30.98 -9.40 9.62
CA ILE A 268 -30.01 -8.29 9.59
C ILE A 268 -28.56 -8.82 9.46
N TYR A 269 -28.23 -9.91 10.14
CA TYR A 269 -26.91 -10.54 10.07
C TYR A 269 -26.70 -11.26 8.73
N GLN A 270 -27.73 -11.89 8.16
CA GLN A 270 -27.69 -12.51 6.82
C GLN A 270 -27.43 -11.45 5.74
N ASP A 271 -28.26 -10.40 5.69
CA ASP A 271 -28.12 -9.26 4.77
C ASP A 271 -26.69 -8.67 4.83
N ILE A 272 -26.15 -8.42 6.03
CA ILE A 272 -24.86 -7.74 6.18
C ILE A 272 -23.65 -8.66 5.93
N ILE A 273 -23.75 -9.97 6.20
CA ILE A 273 -22.70 -10.95 5.89
C ILE A 273 -22.61 -11.19 4.38
N GLU A 274 -23.73 -11.24 3.66
CA GLU A 274 -23.74 -11.35 2.19
C GLU A 274 -23.04 -10.14 1.54
N LEU A 275 -23.25 -8.93 2.07
CA LEU A 275 -22.53 -7.74 1.64
C LEU A 275 -21.04 -7.78 2.02
N ALA A 276 -20.69 -8.24 3.23
CA ALA A 276 -19.32 -8.25 3.74
C ALA A 276 -18.44 -9.35 3.11
N VAL A 277 -19.00 -10.48 2.70
CA VAL A 277 -18.28 -11.53 1.95
C VAL A 277 -17.81 -11.01 0.58
N ASN A 278 -18.60 -10.13 -0.05
CA ASN A 278 -18.37 -9.61 -1.40
C ASN A 278 -17.66 -8.23 -1.43
N ARG A 279 -17.15 -7.73 -0.30
CA ARG A 279 -16.56 -6.39 -0.19
C ARG A 279 -15.27 -6.40 0.65
N ALA A 280 -14.28 -5.59 0.25
CA ALA A 280 -12.98 -5.51 0.94
C ALA A 280 -13.02 -4.60 2.19
N GLY A 281 -13.83 -3.53 2.15
CA GLY A 281 -14.04 -2.59 3.26
C GLY A 281 -15.32 -2.85 4.07
N PRO A 282 -15.48 -2.17 5.21
CA PRO A 282 -16.51 -2.46 6.20
C PRO A 282 -17.91 -2.14 5.68
N VAL A 283 -18.85 -3.06 5.85
CA VAL A 283 -20.28 -2.78 5.68
C VAL A 283 -20.79 -2.15 6.97
N ILE A 284 -21.52 -1.05 6.86
CA ILE A 284 -22.01 -0.25 7.99
C ILE A 284 -23.46 0.08 7.68
N GLU A 285 -24.38 -0.36 8.55
CA GLU A 285 -25.82 -0.10 8.45
C GLU A 285 -26.35 0.43 9.79
N VAL A 286 -27.40 1.27 9.75
CA VAL A 286 -28.00 1.91 10.93
C VAL A 286 -29.51 1.73 10.90
N PHE A 287 -30.09 1.32 12.03
CA PHE A 287 -31.50 1.01 12.18
C PHE A 287 -32.10 1.78 13.36
N ASP A 288 -33.33 2.27 13.20
CA ASP A 288 -34.11 2.86 14.31
C ASP A 288 -34.83 1.77 15.10
N ILE A 289 -35.05 2.00 16.39
CA ILE A 289 -35.82 1.10 17.26
C ILE A 289 -37.10 1.85 17.67
N GLU A 290 -38.27 1.33 17.29
CA GLU A 290 -39.56 1.95 17.62
C GLU A 290 -39.70 2.21 19.12
N ASP A 291 -40.33 3.33 19.46
CA ASP A 291 -40.63 3.80 20.81
C ASP A 291 -39.40 4.03 21.74
N THR A 292 -38.19 4.22 21.18
CA THR A 292 -36.97 4.50 21.97
C THR A 292 -36.02 5.53 21.32
N ASP A 293 -35.28 6.28 22.14
CA ASP A 293 -34.16 7.16 21.71
C ASP A 293 -32.85 6.37 21.47
N GLU A 294 -32.93 5.15 20.95
CA GLU A 294 -31.81 4.24 20.72
C GLU A 294 -31.72 3.82 19.25
N LYS A 295 -30.54 4.00 18.64
CA LYS A 295 -30.26 3.54 17.27
C LYS A 295 -29.28 2.36 17.30
N ARG A 296 -29.53 1.35 16.45
CA ARG A 296 -28.66 0.16 16.30
C ARG A 296 -27.73 0.38 15.13
N MET A 297 -26.43 0.49 15.38
CA MET A 297 -25.40 0.47 14.34
C MET A 297 -24.84 -0.96 14.21
N VAL A 298 -24.75 -1.47 12.98
CA VAL A 298 -24.20 -2.80 12.68
C VAL A 298 -23.04 -2.64 11.70
N VAL A 299 -21.86 -3.16 12.08
CA VAL A 299 -20.62 -3.08 11.30
C VAL A 299 -20.09 -4.49 11.04
N ALA A 300 -19.99 -4.87 9.77
CA ALA A 300 -19.47 -6.18 9.36
C ALA A 300 -18.19 -6.03 8.52
N PHE A 301 -17.18 -6.84 8.83
CA PHE A 301 -15.87 -6.81 8.19
C PHE A 301 -15.17 -8.17 8.28
N ARG A 302 -14.12 -8.38 7.48
CA ARG A 302 -13.33 -9.61 7.53
C ARG A 302 -12.47 -9.63 8.79
N SER A 303 -12.43 -10.75 9.51
CA SER A 303 -11.71 -10.85 10.77
C SER A 303 -10.20 -10.57 10.59
N ARG A 304 -9.58 -9.93 11.60
CA ARG A 304 -8.17 -9.51 11.62
C ARG A 304 -7.76 -8.43 10.59
N THR A 305 -8.67 -7.75 9.87
CA THR A 305 -8.32 -6.64 8.92
C THR A 305 -8.46 -5.23 9.50
N ALA A 306 -8.90 -5.08 10.76
CA ALA A 306 -9.01 -3.80 11.44
C ALA A 306 -8.77 -3.97 12.94
N GLN A 307 -7.50 -4.14 13.32
CA GLN A 307 -7.13 -4.43 14.70
C GLN A 307 -7.26 -3.20 15.59
N GLY A 308 -7.91 -3.32 16.75
CA GLY A 308 -8.22 -2.18 17.62
C GLY A 308 -9.54 -1.45 17.31
N LEU A 309 -10.35 -1.97 16.38
CA LEU A 309 -11.59 -1.30 15.95
C LEU A 309 -12.70 -1.34 17.02
N PHE A 310 -12.80 -2.38 17.85
CA PHE A 310 -13.85 -2.54 18.86
C PHE A 310 -13.71 -1.54 20.01
N SER A 311 -12.47 -1.33 20.46
CA SER A 311 -12.11 -0.34 21.49
C SER A 311 -12.14 1.08 20.93
N ALA A 312 -11.51 1.33 19.78
CA ALA A 312 -11.47 2.68 19.19
C ALA A 312 -12.85 3.17 18.69
N LEU A 313 -13.79 2.26 18.42
CA LEU A 313 -15.19 2.61 18.16
C LEU A 313 -15.87 3.22 19.40
N SER A 314 -15.50 2.79 20.62
CA SER A 314 -15.96 3.48 21.85
C SER A 314 -15.43 4.90 21.92
N ASP A 315 -14.14 5.09 21.65
CA ASP A 315 -13.53 6.41 21.63
C ASP A 315 -14.22 7.33 20.58
N LEU A 316 -14.59 6.80 19.41
CA LEU A 316 -15.36 7.51 18.37
C LEU A 316 -16.75 7.97 18.82
N TYR A 317 -17.61 7.10 19.34
CA TYR A 317 -18.96 7.56 19.72
C TYR A 317 -18.97 8.40 21.00
N HIS A 318 -18.00 8.21 21.91
CA HIS A 318 -17.81 9.10 23.07
C HIS A 318 -17.48 10.55 22.65
N TYR A 319 -16.64 10.75 21.64
CA TYR A 319 -16.30 12.09 21.12
C TYR A 319 -17.54 12.89 20.67
N TYR A 320 -18.55 12.20 20.15
CA TYR A 320 -19.82 12.80 19.70
C TYR A 320 -20.90 12.86 20.80
N GLY A 321 -20.57 12.66 22.08
CA GLY A 321 -21.54 12.73 23.18
C GLY A 321 -22.55 11.56 23.21
N VAL A 322 -22.22 10.47 22.53
CA VAL A 322 -23.03 9.24 22.46
C VAL A 322 -22.45 8.18 23.41
N THR A 323 -23.26 7.24 23.86
CA THR A 323 -22.83 6.09 24.67
C THR A 323 -23.50 4.81 24.20
N SER A 324 -22.87 3.66 24.45
CA SER A 324 -23.49 2.35 24.21
C SER A 324 -24.26 1.88 25.44
N SER A 325 -25.51 1.45 25.27
CA SER A 325 -26.22 0.65 26.29
C SER A 325 -25.71 -0.79 26.31
N ARG A 326 -25.47 -1.36 25.12
CA ARG A 326 -24.94 -2.72 24.92
C ARG A 326 -24.19 -2.83 23.58
N LYS A 327 -23.18 -3.71 23.53
CA LYS A 327 -22.47 -4.14 22.32
C LYS A 327 -22.57 -5.66 22.20
N TYR A 328 -22.68 -6.15 20.98
CA TYR A 328 -22.44 -7.55 20.63
C TYR A 328 -21.36 -7.60 19.55
N LEU A 329 -20.36 -8.46 19.71
CA LEU A 329 -19.42 -8.83 18.65
C LEU A 329 -19.50 -10.33 18.46
N GLU A 330 -19.78 -10.75 17.23
CA GLU A 330 -19.90 -12.16 16.85
C GLU A 330 -18.86 -12.45 15.77
N GLN A 331 -18.04 -13.49 15.97
CA GLN A 331 -17.09 -13.99 14.98
C GLN A 331 -17.64 -15.26 14.35
N PHE A 332 -17.68 -15.31 13.01
CA PHE A 332 -18.25 -16.40 12.21
C PHE A 332 -17.14 -17.29 11.62
N SER A 333 -17.42 -18.58 11.41
CA SER A 333 -16.40 -19.54 10.97
C SER A 333 -15.88 -19.29 9.54
N ASN A 334 -16.60 -18.52 8.72
CA ASN A 334 -16.15 -18.04 7.40
C ASN A 334 -15.10 -16.90 7.49
N GLY A 335 -14.76 -16.42 8.69
CA GLY A 335 -13.83 -15.31 8.90
C GLY A 335 -14.44 -13.92 8.70
N ILE A 336 -15.75 -13.75 8.91
CA ILE A 336 -16.39 -12.45 9.09
C ILE A 336 -16.56 -12.16 10.59
N THR A 337 -16.37 -10.91 10.99
CA THR A 337 -16.74 -10.36 12.30
C THR A 337 -17.91 -9.38 12.11
N VAL A 338 -18.95 -9.49 12.93
CA VAL A 338 -20.07 -8.52 12.97
C VAL A 338 -20.18 -7.91 14.36
N MET A 339 -20.11 -6.58 14.42
CA MET A 339 -20.39 -5.78 15.62
C MET A 339 -21.79 -5.17 15.52
N SER A 340 -22.61 -5.34 16.56
CA SER A 340 -23.93 -4.71 16.69
C SER A 340 -23.93 -3.85 17.97
N VAL A 341 -23.82 -2.54 17.80
CA VAL A 341 -23.75 -1.55 18.88
C VAL A 341 -25.08 -0.81 19.00
N TYR A 342 -25.60 -0.72 20.22
CA TYR A 342 -26.84 -0.01 20.54
C TYR A 342 -26.49 1.34 21.19
N LEU A 343 -26.74 2.41 20.45
CA LEU A 343 -26.25 3.77 20.71
C LEU A 343 -27.38 4.68 21.17
N ARG A 344 -27.13 5.44 22.24
CA ARG A 344 -28.04 6.43 22.83
C ARG A 344 -27.26 7.68 23.29
N PRO A 345 -27.90 8.83 23.56
CA PRO A 345 -27.21 10.01 24.09
C PRO A 345 -26.51 9.72 25.44
N ALA A 346 -25.38 10.39 25.70
CA ALA A 346 -24.71 10.38 27.00
C ALA A 346 -25.40 11.38 27.96
N THR A 347 -26.61 11.04 28.39
CA THR A 347 -27.50 11.86 29.25
C THR A 347 -26.85 12.43 30.52
N ASP A 348 -25.78 11.79 31.00
CA ASP A 348 -25.19 12.03 32.31
C ASP A 348 -24.07 13.11 32.27
N ILE A 349 -23.71 13.58 31.06
CA ILE A 349 -22.68 14.58 30.79
C ILE A 349 -23.25 16.00 30.55
N ILE A 350 -24.58 16.16 30.47
CA ILE A 350 -25.23 17.44 30.10
C ILE A 350 -25.23 18.47 31.26
N ASP A 351 -24.02 18.88 31.70
CA ASP A 351 -23.80 20.18 32.32
C ASP A 351 -23.97 21.25 31.20
N SER A 352 -24.68 22.34 31.48
CA SER A 352 -25.41 23.16 30.48
C SER A 352 -24.59 23.97 29.44
N ASN A 353 -23.29 23.71 29.32
CA ASN A 353 -22.35 24.51 28.51
C ASN A 353 -21.76 23.75 27.32
N ASP A 354 -21.68 22.41 27.36
CA ASP A 354 -21.10 21.61 26.28
C ASP A 354 -22.18 21.23 25.25
N GLN A 355 -22.08 21.79 24.05
CA GLN A 355 -23.04 21.59 22.96
C GLN A 355 -22.56 20.50 22.00
N PHE A 356 -23.04 19.27 22.22
CA PHE A 356 -22.92 18.19 21.24
C PHE A 356 -23.97 18.32 20.12
N PRO A 357 -23.74 17.74 18.93
CA PRO A 357 -24.76 17.66 17.88
C PRO A 357 -25.98 16.82 18.33
N SER A 358 -27.07 16.85 17.55
CA SER A 358 -28.18 15.92 17.78
C SER A 358 -27.73 14.45 17.64
N LEU A 359 -28.54 13.52 18.18
CA LEU A 359 -28.26 12.09 18.05
C LEU A 359 -28.21 11.66 16.57
N GLU A 360 -29.00 12.26 15.70
CA GLU A 360 -29.03 11.88 14.27
C GLU A 360 -27.78 12.35 13.52
N GLU A 361 -27.39 13.62 13.71
CA GLU A 361 -26.14 14.18 13.16
C GLU A 361 -24.91 13.42 13.67
N SER A 362 -24.89 13.12 14.97
CA SER A 362 -23.82 12.34 15.61
C SER A 362 -23.71 10.94 15.01
N ILE A 363 -24.83 10.24 14.81
CA ILE A 363 -24.84 8.87 14.29
C ILE A 363 -24.47 8.81 12.80
N ASP A 364 -24.91 9.77 11.99
CA ASP A 364 -24.49 9.92 10.59
C ASP A 364 -22.97 10.19 10.49
N GLN A 365 -22.45 11.09 11.34
CA GLN A 365 -21.03 11.41 11.36
C GLN A 365 -20.16 10.24 11.85
N ILE A 366 -20.56 9.54 12.92
CA ILE A 366 -19.92 8.28 13.36
C ILE A 366 -19.93 7.27 12.21
N SER A 367 -21.08 7.09 11.52
CA SER A 367 -21.20 6.13 10.41
C SER A 367 -20.28 6.43 9.23
N LYS A 368 -19.96 7.70 8.97
CA LYS A 368 -18.95 8.10 7.97
C LYS A 368 -17.54 7.81 8.48
N GLU A 369 -17.26 8.15 9.74
CA GLU A 369 -15.91 8.09 10.33
C GLU A 369 -15.43 6.68 10.70
N VAL A 370 -16.33 5.72 10.91
CA VAL A 370 -15.97 4.28 11.02
C VAL A 370 -15.16 3.79 9.81
N SER A 371 -15.33 4.38 8.62
CA SER A 371 -14.50 4.08 7.44
C SER A 371 -13.06 4.58 7.55
N LEU A 372 -12.80 5.70 8.24
CA LEU A 372 -11.44 6.18 8.54
C LEU A 372 -10.83 5.32 9.65
N LEU A 373 -11.64 5.00 10.66
CA LEU A 373 -11.24 4.17 11.79
C LEU A 373 -10.83 2.76 11.33
N TYR A 374 -11.55 2.14 10.40
CA TYR A 374 -11.18 0.85 9.80
C TYR A 374 -9.78 0.85 9.15
N CYS A 375 -9.40 1.94 8.49
CA CYS A 375 -8.07 2.07 7.87
C CYS A 375 -6.96 2.18 8.92
N LEU A 376 -7.18 2.98 9.98
CA LEU A 376 -6.20 3.30 11.02
C LEU A 376 -6.87 3.39 12.42
N PRO A 377 -7.19 2.26 13.08
CA PRO A 377 -7.90 2.27 14.37
C PRO A 377 -7.11 2.96 15.50
N HIS A 378 -5.78 2.85 15.43
CA HIS A 378 -4.84 3.52 16.33
C HIS A 378 -3.87 4.38 15.52
N ASN A 379 -4.25 5.63 15.26
CA ASN A 379 -3.37 6.60 14.61
C ASN A 379 -2.35 7.20 15.61
N LYS A 380 -1.26 7.82 15.12
CA LYS A 380 -0.20 8.37 16.01
C LYS A 380 -0.71 9.41 16.99
N PHE A 381 -1.72 10.19 16.62
CA PHE A 381 -2.24 11.32 17.38
C PHE A 381 -3.57 10.99 18.08
N HIS A 382 -3.89 9.70 18.28
CA HIS A 382 -5.11 9.23 18.94
C HIS A 382 -5.33 9.90 20.30
N ASN A 383 -4.28 10.14 21.08
CA ASN A 383 -4.37 10.84 22.37
C ASN A 383 -4.96 12.26 22.25
N LEU A 384 -4.57 13.03 21.23
CA LEU A 384 -5.16 14.37 20.99
C LEU A 384 -6.63 14.29 20.61
N PHE A 385 -7.05 13.17 20.01
CA PHE A 385 -8.45 12.90 19.74
C PHE A 385 -9.22 12.48 21.01
N LEU A 386 -8.62 11.68 21.89
CA LEU A 386 -9.19 11.33 23.21
C LEU A 386 -9.36 12.54 24.13
N ASP A 387 -8.43 13.50 24.06
CA ASP A 387 -8.49 14.76 24.81
C ASP A 387 -9.49 15.77 24.20
N GLY A 388 -10.13 15.46 23.06
CA GLY A 388 -10.97 16.40 22.30
C GLY A 388 -10.20 17.53 21.60
N GLN A 389 -8.86 17.56 21.69
CA GLN A 389 -8.01 18.58 21.08
C GLN A 389 -8.02 18.52 19.55
N LEU A 390 -8.21 17.33 18.97
CA LEU A 390 -8.41 17.07 17.54
C LEU A 390 -9.65 16.18 17.32
N SER A 391 -10.27 16.23 16.13
CA SER A 391 -11.23 15.20 15.69
C SER A 391 -10.51 13.94 15.21
N LEU A 392 -11.25 12.83 15.01
CA LEU A 392 -10.67 11.63 14.39
C LEU A 392 -10.15 11.95 12.97
N GLN A 393 -10.89 12.76 12.20
CA GLN A 393 -10.46 13.19 10.87
C GLN A 393 -9.17 14.01 10.91
N GLU A 394 -9.02 14.93 11.87
CA GLU A 394 -7.82 15.74 12.02
C GLU A 394 -6.61 14.91 12.48
N SER A 395 -6.80 13.96 13.40
CA SER A 395 -5.72 13.09 13.89
C SER A 395 -5.23 12.07 12.84
N VAL A 396 -6.15 11.52 12.04
CA VAL A 396 -5.82 10.62 10.91
C VAL A 396 -5.15 11.38 9.76
N TYR A 397 -5.57 12.62 9.48
CA TYR A 397 -4.87 13.52 8.57
C TYR A 397 -3.46 13.85 9.08
N ALA A 398 -3.32 14.22 10.35
CA ALA A 398 -2.03 14.49 10.98
C ALA A 398 -1.09 13.27 10.94
N HIS A 399 -1.61 12.04 11.11
CA HIS A 399 -0.84 10.83 10.92
C HIS A 399 -0.36 10.65 9.47
N SER A 400 -1.24 10.89 8.49
CA SER A 400 -0.90 10.81 7.07
C SER A 400 0.19 11.82 6.68
N ALA A 401 0.04 13.06 7.13
CA ALA A 401 1.04 14.11 6.97
C ALA A 401 2.34 13.79 7.72
N TRP A 402 2.30 13.27 8.95
CA TRP A 402 3.51 12.80 9.66
C TRP A 402 4.27 11.73 8.87
N VAL A 403 3.57 10.76 8.25
CA VAL A 403 4.21 9.77 7.36
C VAL A 403 4.88 10.45 6.16
N PHE A 404 4.25 11.46 5.54
CA PHE A 404 4.84 12.24 4.46
C PHE A 404 6.09 13.01 4.94
N VAL A 405 5.96 13.85 5.97
CA VAL A 405 7.02 14.70 6.51
C VAL A 405 8.24 13.86 6.96
N GLN A 406 8.03 12.68 7.57
CA GLN A 406 9.10 11.75 7.92
C GLN A 406 10.01 11.40 6.73
N HIS A 407 9.45 11.25 5.52
CA HIS A 407 10.22 10.92 4.32
C HIS A 407 10.81 12.15 3.63
N PHE A 408 10.12 13.31 3.67
CA PHE A 408 10.46 14.46 2.81
C PHE A 408 11.10 15.66 3.52
N LEU A 409 11.21 15.67 4.85
CA LEU A 409 11.81 16.79 5.60
C LEU A 409 13.34 16.74 5.71
N ASN A 410 13.93 15.54 5.91
CA ASN A 410 15.38 15.35 5.99
C ASN A 410 16.02 15.41 4.60
N ARG A 411 16.09 16.60 4.01
CA ARG A 411 16.70 16.85 2.69
C ARG A 411 18.01 17.61 2.83
N LEU A 412 18.89 17.40 1.86
CA LEU A 412 20.18 18.08 1.80
C LEU A 412 19.98 19.56 1.49
N GLY A 413 20.47 20.43 2.39
CA GLY A 413 20.46 21.88 2.22
C GLY A 413 21.33 22.37 1.06
N PRO A 414 21.16 23.64 0.64
CA PRO A 414 21.93 24.22 -0.46
C PRO A 414 23.44 24.19 -0.23
N GLU A 415 23.90 24.15 1.02
CA GLU A 415 25.31 24.01 1.41
C GLU A 415 25.91 22.68 0.93
N TYR A 416 25.12 21.59 0.95
CA TYR A 416 25.55 20.31 0.39
C TYR A 416 25.60 20.36 -1.13
N ALA A 417 24.67 21.08 -1.79
CA ALA A 417 24.70 21.25 -3.24
C ALA A 417 25.96 22.03 -3.67
N SER A 418 26.23 23.16 -3.04
CA SER A 418 27.46 23.94 -3.27
C SER A 418 28.73 23.14 -2.94
N LEU A 419 28.73 22.32 -1.88
CA LEU A 419 29.86 21.44 -1.58
C LEU A 419 30.03 20.35 -2.64
N ALA A 420 28.95 19.78 -3.18
CA ALA A 420 29.01 18.77 -4.24
C ALA A 420 29.56 19.34 -5.55
N GLU A 421 29.20 20.58 -5.91
CA GLU A 421 29.73 21.30 -7.08
C GLU A 421 31.22 21.66 -6.95
N LEU A 422 31.71 21.88 -5.72
CA LEU A 422 33.12 22.21 -5.42
C LEU A 422 34.06 20.99 -5.36
N LEU A 423 33.54 19.75 -5.39
CA LEU A 423 34.33 18.52 -5.28
C LEU A 423 34.56 17.87 -6.64
N ASP A 424 35.73 17.23 -6.81
CA ASP A 424 36.04 16.53 -8.05
C ASP A 424 35.23 15.22 -8.14
N VAL A 425 34.36 15.15 -9.15
CA VAL A 425 33.55 13.97 -9.48
C VAL A 425 34.42 12.75 -9.81
N LYS A 426 35.68 12.95 -10.23
CA LYS A 426 36.65 11.88 -10.52
C LYS A 426 37.43 11.42 -9.29
N ASN A 427 37.31 12.12 -8.16
CA ASN A 427 38.05 11.79 -6.94
C ASN A 427 37.23 10.86 -6.02
N ASN A 428 37.53 9.56 -6.13
CA ASN A 428 36.85 8.50 -5.37
C ASN A 428 36.78 8.74 -3.85
N ALA A 429 37.81 9.36 -3.25
CA ALA A 429 37.82 9.65 -1.82
C ALA A 429 36.84 10.78 -1.45
N GLN A 430 36.75 11.80 -2.30
CA GLN A 430 35.78 12.89 -2.12
C GLN A 430 34.34 12.41 -2.33
N GLN A 431 34.08 11.60 -3.36
CA GLN A 431 32.75 11.04 -3.61
C GLN A 431 32.29 10.08 -2.50
N ALA A 432 33.19 9.23 -1.98
CA ALA A 432 32.90 8.37 -0.84
C ALA A 432 32.63 9.19 0.45
N LEU A 433 33.37 10.27 0.68
CA LEU A 433 33.13 11.18 1.81
C LEU A 433 31.78 11.91 1.68
N LEU A 434 31.48 12.43 0.49
CA LEU A 434 30.24 13.15 0.18
C LEU A 434 29.00 12.25 0.35
N SER A 435 29.06 11.00 -0.12
CA SER A 435 28.00 10.00 0.09
C SER A 435 27.81 9.65 1.58
N ASN A 436 28.90 9.55 2.35
CA ASN A 436 28.81 9.36 3.80
C ASN A 436 28.22 10.59 4.51
N LEU A 437 28.59 11.80 4.10
CA LEU A 437 28.02 13.05 4.62
C LEU A 437 26.52 13.14 4.33
N LYS A 438 26.09 12.84 3.09
CA LYS A 438 24.67 12.75 2.69
C LYS A 438 23.88 11.84 3.62
N ARG A 439 24.43 10.66 3.90
CA ARG A 439 23.80 9.68 4.81
C ARG A 439 23.66 10.18 6.24
N ARG A 440 24.64 10.94 6.76
CA ARG A 440 24.61 11.47 8.14
C ARG A 440 23.63 12.64 8.28
N LEU A 441 23.72 13.64 7.40
CA LEU A 441 22.82 14.80 7.38
C LEU A 441 21.35 14.38 7.31
N ARG A 442 21.00 13.40 6.45
CA ARG A 442 19.65 12.82 6.35
C ARG A 442 19.19 12.02 7.58
N SER A 443 20.02 11.84 8.60
CA SER A 443 19.75 10.92 9.73
C SER A 443 19.89 11.53 11.13
N GLU A 444 20.51 12.71 11.26
CA GLU A 444 20.86 13.32 12.55
C GLU A 444 20.02 14.58 12.89
N THR A 445 19.23 15.14 11.94
CA THR A 445 18.45 16.39 12.15
C THR A 445 17.01 16.17 12.66
N PHE A 446 16.11 15.60 11.86
CA PHE A 446 14.70 15.37 12.26
C PHE A 446 14.41 13.88 12.46
N THR A 447 14.26 13.44 13.71
CA THR A 447 13.84 12.06 14.00
C THR A 447 12.32 11.91 13.85
N PRO A 448 11.78 10.70 13.58
CA PRO A 448 10.33 10.49 13.47
C PRO A 448 9.56 10.85 14.75
N ASP A 449 10.21 10.71 15.91
CA ASP A 449 9.65 11.03 17.21
C ASP A 449 9.72 12.55 17.51
N TYR A 450 10.78 13.26 17.09
CA TYR A 450 10.85 14.73 17.18
C TYR A 450 9.82 15.43 16.27
N ILE A 451 9.62 14.92 15.04
CA ILE A 451 8.55 15.40 14.15
C ILE A 451 7.16 15.17 14.80
N TYR A 452 6.99 14.04 15.51
CA TYR A 452 5.76 13.73 16.23
C TYR A 452 5.53 14.68 17.43
N GLU A 453 6.56 14.95 18.24
CA GLU A 453 6.53 15.91 19.35
C GLU A 453 6.15 17.32 18.87
N ILE A 454 6.73 17.80 17.76
CA ILE A 454 6.39 19.09 17.16
C ILE A 454 4.91 19.13 16.77
N ILE A 455 4.40 18.14 16.02
CA ILE A 455 2.99 18.11 15.60
C ILE A 455 2.05 18.05 16.82
N GLN A 456 2.44 17.32 17.87
CA GLN A 456 1.66 17.22 19.11
C GLN A 456 1.50 18.58 19.83
N ASN A 457 2.48 19.48 19.71
CA ASN A 457 2.45 20.80 20.33
C ASN A 457 1.56 21.83 19.59
N TYR A 458 1.13 21.56 18.36
CA TYR A 458 0.42 22.54 17.51
C TYR A 458 -0.95 22.06 16.94
N PRO A 459 -1.87 21.49 17.73
CA PRO A 459 -3.17 21.00 17.24
C PRO A 459 -4.01 22.10 16.56
N GLY A 460 -3.91 23.36 17.01
CA GLY A 460 -4.60 24.50 16.38
C GLY A 460 -4.08 24.86 14.97
N LEU A 461 -2.84 24.50 14.63
CA LEU A 461 -2.31 24.62 13.26
C LEU A 461 -2.68 23.39 12.43
N VAL A 462 -2.61 22.19 13.01
CA VAL A 462 -3.10 20.94 12.39
C VAL A 462 -4.54 21.10 11.91
N ARG A 463 -5.44 21.68 12.74
CA ARG A 463 -6.83 21.96 12.35
C ARG A 463 -6.95 22.93 11.17
N ALA A 464 -6.15 24.00 11.13
CA ALA A 464 -6.17 24.96 10.02
C ALA A 464 -5.67 24.33 8.71
N LEU A 465 -4.63 23.48 8.80
CA LEU A 465 -4.09 22.70 7.68
C LEU A 465 -5.10 21.65 7.19
N TYR A 466 -5.81 21.00 8.11
CA TYR A 466 -6.89 20.07 7.78
C TYR A 466 -8.08 20.77 7.10
N ALA A 467 -8.52 21.93 7.60
CA ALA A 467 -9.63 22.68 7.00
C ALA A 467 -9.34 23.10 5.54
N SER A 468 -8.08 23.43 5.24
CA SER A 468 -7.61 23.68 3.87
C SER A 468 -7.64 22.42 2.99
N PHE A 469 -7.07 21.30 3.47
CA PHE A 469 -7.13 19.99 2.79
C PHE A 469 -8.58 19.56 2.50
N ALA A 470 -9.46 19.63 3.50
CA ALA A 470 -10.86 19.25 3.38
C ALA A 470 -11.61 20.15 2.39
N ASN A 471 -11.39 21.47 2.40
CA ASN A 471 -12.04 22.39 1.46
C ASN A 471 -11.68 22.11 -0.02
N VAL A 472 -10.51 21.51 -0.29
CA VAL A 472 -10.07 21.12 -1.63
C VAL A 472 -10.57 19.72 -2.02
N HIS A 473 -10.50 18.74 -1.13
CA HIS A 473 -10.73 17.33 -1.49
C HIS A 473 -12.07 16.73 -1.03
N LEU A 474 -12.87 17.43 -0.22
CA LEU A 474 -14.24 17.04 0.09
C LEU A 474 -15.17 17.48 -1.06
N VAL A 475 -15.91 16.53 -1.63
CA VAL A 475 -16.97 16.83 -2.61
C VAL A 475 -18.07 17.63 -1.93
N LYS A 476 -18.52 18.70 -2.60
CA LYS A 476 -19.56 19.60 -2.11
C LYS A 476 -20.86 19.28 -2.85
N ASP A 477 -21.77 18.58 -2.17
CA ASP A 477 -23.08 18.22 -2.72
C ASP A 477 -23.90 19.46 -3.06
N GLN A 478 -24.59 19.44 -4.21
CA GLN A 478 -25.38 20.59 -4.68
C GLN A 478 -26.81 20.63 -4.10
N GLU A 479 -27.30 19.53 -3.51
CA GLU A 479 -28.73 19.40 -3.16
C GLU A 479 -29.07 19.66 -1.67
N ASP A 480 -28.12 19.56 -0.73
CA ASP A 480 -28.37 19.90 0.69
C ASP A 480 -27.23 20.71 1.35
N PRO A 481 -27.18 22.04 1.13
CA PRO A 481 -26.18 22.92 1.75
C PRO A 481 -26.31 23.08 3.28
N VAL A 482 -27.28 22.42 3.93
CA VAL A 482 -27.67 22.69 5.32
C VAL A 482 -27.27 21.57 6.28
N LYS A 483 -26.94 20.37 5.78
CA LYS A 483 -26.55 19.20 6.60
C LYS A 483 -25.05 18.96 6.78
N VAL A 484 -24.23 20.01 6.68
CA VAL A 484 -22.79 19.94 7.06
C VAL A 484 -22.64 20.41 8.52
N VAL A 485 -23.18 19.62 9.46
CA VAL A 485 -23.28 19.92 10.89
C VAL A 485 -22.99 18.66 11.71
N SER A 486 -22.12 18.65 12.74
CA SER A 486 -21.01 19.56 13.06
C SER A 486 -20.00 18.86 14.00
N SER A 487 -18.73 19.31 13.99
CA SER A 487 -17.78 19.18 15.13
C SER A 487 -16.46 19.94 14.90
N SER A 488 -15.95 19.96 13.66
CA SER A 488 -14.60 20.45 13.33
C SER A 488 -14.53 21.78 12.58
N LEU A 489 -15.64 22.29 12.03
CA LEU A 489 -15.67 23.47 11.14
C LEU A 489 -16.51 24.64 11.66
N SER A 490 -16.04 25.25 12.74
CA SER A 490 -16.22 26.70 12.99
C SER A 490 -14.92 27.48 12.70
N VAL A 491 -14.04 26.92 11.87
CA VAL A 491 -12.70 27.44 11.58
C VAL A 491 -12.64 28.01 10.17
N GLU A 492 -12.10 29.22 10.07
CA GLU A 492 -11.82 29.92 8.82
C GLU A 492 -10.92 29.08 7.90
N VAL A 493 -11.38 28.84 6.67
CA VAL A 493 -10.58 28.18 5.63
C VAL A 493 -9.59 29.18 5.05
N LEU A 494 -8.33 29.05 5.45
CA LEU A 494 -7.25 29.96 5.05
C LEU A 494 -6.65 29.58 3.69
N SER A 495 -6.18 30.59 2.94
CA SER A 495 -5.35 30.40 1.75
C SER A 495 -3.96 29.87 2.11
N ASP A 496 -3.22 29.35 1.14
CA ASP A 496 -1.87 28.81 1.38
C ASP A 496 -0.87 29.87 1.86
N ASP A 497 -1.01 31.12 1.43
CA ASP A 497 -0.24 32.26 1.98
C ASP A 497 -0.66 32.60 3.42
N ALA A 498 -1.97 32.63 3.70
CA ALA A 498 -2.46 32.89 5.06
C ALA A 498 -2.10 31.77 6.05
N LEU A 499 -2.00 30.51 5.57
CA LEU A 499 -1.46 29.39 6.35
C LEU A 499 0.04 29.55 6.62
N LYS A 500 0.84 29.99 5.64
CA LYS A 500 2.26 30.32 5.84
C LYS A 500 2.43 31.37 6.94
N ASP A 501 1.71 32.47 6.80
CA ASP A 501 1.71 33.59 7.74
C ASP A 501 1.26 33.16 9.15
N LYS A 502 0.28 32.25 9.24
CA LYS A 502 -0.22 31.72 10.53
C LYS A 502 0.73 30.71 11.17
N ILE A 503 1.48 29.92 10.39
CA ILE A 503 2.52 29.04 10.94
C ILE A 503 3.64 29.92 11.52
N ALA A 504 4.22 30.82 10.72
CA ALA A 504 5.36 31.66 11.12
C ALA A 504 5.07 32.58 12.32
N LYS A 505 3.80 32.92 12.60
CA LYS A 505 3.38 33.72 13.77
C LYS A 505 3.11 32.89 15.04
N ASN A 506 2.98 31.57 14.93
CA ASN A 506 2.53 30.70 16.01
C ASN A 506 3.56 29.64 16.44
N VAL A 507 4.58 29.36 15.63
CA VAL A 507 5.67 28.43 15.96
C VAL A 507 6.78 29.09 16.77
N ASN A 508 7.48 28.30 17.60
CA ASN A 508 8.50 28.80 18.51
C ASN A 508 9.92 28.84 17.91
N ASN A 509 10.18 28.09 16.82
CA ASN A 509 11.51 28.00 16.19
C ASN A 509 11.42 27.51 14.73
N GLU A 510 12.55 27.56 14.01
CA GLU A 510 12.66 27.19 12.59
C GLU A 510 12.34 25.71 12.30
N HIS A 511 12.69 24.76 13.20
CA HIS A 511 12.36 23.35 13.02
C HIS A 511 10.84 23.11 13.05
N ASP A 512 10.14 23.81 13.95
CA ASP A 512 8.68 23.78 14.04
C ASP A 512 8.04 24.34 12.76
N GLU A 513 8.57 25.47 12.25
CA GLU A 513 8.12 26.08 11.00
C GLU A 513 8.33 25.14 9.80
N MET A 514 9.47 24.46 9.73
CA MET A 514 9.79 23.51 8.66
C MET A 514 8.84 22.29 8.66
N VAL A 515 8.55 21.70 9.83
CA VAL A 515 7.61 20.57 9.96
C VAL A 515 6.21 20.96 9.48
N LEU A 516 5.69 22.11 9.94
CA LEU A 516 4.34 22.56 9.63
C LEU A 516 4.22 23.14 8.21
N THR A 517 5.29 23.70 7.66
CA THR A 517 5.37 24.07 6.24
C THR A 517 5.34 22.82 5.35
N ALA A 518 5.94 21.70 5.77
CA ALA A 518 5.85 20.44 5.03
C ALA A 518 4.43 19.83 5.01
N PHE A 519 3.53 20.20 5.93
CA PHE A 519 2.09 19.89 5.79
C PHE A 519 1.43 20.70 4.67
N ARG A 520 1.82 21.96 4.45
CA ARG A 520 1.34 22.74 3.29
C ARG A 520 1.82 22.12 1.97
N VAL A 521 3.09 21.70 1.92
CA VAL A 521 3.63 20.96 0.77
C VAL A 521 2.85 19.66 0.55
N PHE A 522 2.48 18.92 1.60
CA PHE A 522 1.62 17.74 1.48
C PHE A 522 0.25 18.09 0.88
N ASN A 523 -0.46 19.08 1.42
CA ASN A 523 -1.76 19.52 0.88
C ASN A 523 -1.68 19.91 -0.59
N ASN A 524 -0.74 20.79 -0.93
CA ASN A 524 -0.60 21.36 -2.28
C ASN A 524 -0.15 20.33 -3.33
N ALA A 525 0.44 19.20 -2.89
CA ALA A 525 0.83 18.10 -3.77
C ALA A 525 -0.29 17.09 -4.05
N ILE A 526 -1.40 17.05 -3.30
CA ILE A 526 -2.44 16.02 -3.50
C ILE A 526 -3.29 16.38 -4.72
N LEU A 527 -3.34 15.47 -5.70
CA LEU A 527 -4.18 15.59 -6.91
C LEU A 527 -5.48 14.79 -6.79
N LYS A 528 -5.42 13.62 -6.15
CA LYS A 528 -6.56 12.73 -5.84
C LYS A 528 -6.34 12.05 -4.50
N THR A 529 -7.42 11.84 -3.74
CA THR A 529 -7.39 11.00 -2.54
C THR A 529 -8.74 10.33 -2.28
N ASN A 530 -8.72 9.12 -1.71
CA ASN A 530 -9.93 8.38 -1.32
C ASN A 530 -10.38 8.73 0.11
N TYR A 531 -9.73 9.69 0.79
CA TYR A 531 -9.91 10.01 2.22
C TYR A 531 -11.37 10.06 2.69
N PHE A 532 -12.23 10.75 1.93
CA PHE A 532 -13.64 10.95 2.25
C PHE A 532 -14.58 9.83 1.76
N THR A 533 -14.05 8.83 1.05
CA THR A 533 -14.84 7.70 0.52
C THR A 533 -15.22 6.75 1.67
N PRO A 534 -16.51 6.37 1.84
CA PRO A 534 -16.94 5.53 2.97
C PRO A 534 -16.62 4.04 2.78
N THR A 535 -16.06 3.64 1.63
CA THR A 535 -15.85 2.23 1.26
C THR A 535 -14.41 1.73 1.34
N LYS A 536 -13.45 2.66 1.43
CA LYS A 536 -12.00 2.44 1.44
C LYS A 536 -11.52 1.41 2.49
N VAL A 537 -10.36 0.82 2.21
CA VAL A 537 -9.66 -0.12 3.11
C VAL A 537 -8.31 0.37 3.63
N ALA A 538 -7.74 1.36 2.93
CA ALA A 538 -6.52 2.09 3.27
C ALA A 538 -6.62 3.50 2.70
N LEU A 539 -5.83 4.42 3.25
CA LEU A 539 -5.74 5.79 2.74
C LEU A 539 -4.78 5.84 1.56
N SER A 540 -5.19 6.47 0.47
CA SER A 540 -4.40 6.61 -0.75
C SER A 540 -4.39 8.06 -1.21
N PHE A 541 -3.21 8.54 -1.58
CA PHE A 541 -2.95 9.90 -2.03
C PHE A 541 -2.14 9.85 -3.33
N ARG A 542 -2.72 10.29 -4.44
CA ARG A 542 -2.00 10.54 -5.70
C ARG A 542 -1.41 11.94 -5.61
N LEU A 543 -0.08 11.99 -5.54
CA LEU A 543 0.71 13.20 -5.35
C LEU A 543 1.34 13.66 -6.67
N ASP A 544 1.43 14.98 -6.85
CA ASP A 544 2.42 15.61 -7.73
C ASP A 544 3.81 15.53 -7.05
N PRO A 545 4.81 14.90 -7.68
CA PRO A 545 6.18 14.84 -7.16
C PRO A 545 7.02 16.10 -7.39
N SER A 546 6.47 17.19 -7.94
CA SER A 546 7.20 18.44 -8.26
C SER A 546 7.93 19.11 -7.09
N PHE A 547 7.55 18.80 -5.85
CA PHE A 547 8.23 19.30 -4.63
C PHE A 547 9.55 18.58 -4.30
N LEU A 548 9.92 17.52 -5.03
CA LEU A 548 11.17 16.77 -4.80
C LEU A 548 12.39 17.56 -5.27
N PRO A 549 13.46 17.68 -4.46
CA PRO A 549 14.63 18.48 -4.83
C PRO A 549 15.52 17.77 -5.86
N ASP A 550 15.80 18.44 -6.99
CA ASP A 550 16.62 17.92 -8.10
C ASP A 550 18.00 17.41 -7.68
N VAL A 551 18.63 18.04 -6.67
CA VAL A 551 19.95 17.62 -6.15
C VAL A 551 19.91 16.22 -5.49
N GLU A 552 18.74 15.74 -5.09
CA GLU A 552 18.54 14.36 -4.63
C GLU A 552 17.91 13.46 -5.69
N TYR A 553 16.99 14.00 -6.51
CA TYR A 553 16.17 13.27 -7.47
C TYR A 553 16.25 13.89 -8.88
N PRO A 554 17.44 13.87 -9.54
CA PRO A 554 17.71 14.61 -10.79
C PRO A 554 16.99 14.05 -12.04
N LYS A 555 16.08 13.08 -11.85
CA LYS A 555 15.06 12.75 -12.84
C LYS A 555 13.71 12.93 -12.15
N PRO A 556 12.87 13.89 -12.57
CA PRO A 556 11.55 14.04 -11.97
C PRO A 556 10.71 12.77 -12.18
N LEU A 557 9.84 12.49 -11.22
CA LEU A 557 8.79 11.49 -11.40
C LEU A 557 7.62 12.11 -12.18
N TYR A 558 6.89 11.28 -12.91
CA TYR A 558 5.60 11.64 -13.51
C TYR A 558 4.45 11.54 -12.50
N GLY A 559 4.56 10.60 -11.55
CA GLY A 559 3.55 10.43 -10.53
C GLY A 559 4.00 9.60 -9.35
N MET A 560 3.36 9.88 -8.22
CA MET A 560 3.57 9.22 -6.95
C MET A 560 2.22 8.89 -6.33
N PHE A 561 2.08 7.69 -5.79
CA PHE A 561 1.01 7.31 -4.87
C PHE A 561 1.64 7.04 -3.50
N LEU A 562 1.05 7.58 -2.45
CA LEU A 562 1.35 7.25 -1.05
C LEU A 562 0.14 6.50 -0.48
N VAL A 563 0.37 5.29 0.03
CA VAL A 563 -0.66 4.45 0.63
C VAL A 563 -0.33 4.17 2.10
N ILE A 564 -1.34 4.30 2.98
CA ILE A 564 -1.20 4.17 4.43
C ILE A 564 -2.35 3.32 4.99
N SER A 565 -1.98 2.31 5.78
CA SER A 565 -2.88 1.33 6.41
C SER A 565 -2.34 0.97 7.81
N SER A 566 -3.15 0.31 8.63
CA SER A 566 -2.73 -0.24 9.93
C SER A 566 -1.67 -1.33 9.80
N GLU A 567 -1.64 -2.07 8.69
CA GLU A 567 -0.66 -3.13 8.41
C GLU A 567 0.63 -2.60 7.79
N SER A 568 0.57 -1.50 7.04
CA SER A 568 1.69 -1.06 6.19
C SER A 568 1.64 0.40 5.75
N ARG A 569 2.80 0.92 5.37
CA ARG A 569 2.94 2.14 4.56
C ARG A 569 3.70 1.82 3.27
N GLY A 570 3.32 2.45 2.15
CA GLY A 570 3.96 2.16 0.87
C GLY A 570 3.86 3.29 -0.13
N PHE A 571 4.67 3.20 -1.18
CA PHE A 571 4.67 4.13 -2.30
C PHE A 571 4.49 3.37 -3.62
N HIS A 572 3.87 4.01 -4.61
CA HIS A 572 4.02 3.66 -6.03
C HIS A 572 4.63 4.86 -6.77
N LEU A 573 5.75 4.69 -7.46
CA LEU A 573 6.45 5.79 -8.15
C LEU A 573 6.58 5.46 -9.64
N ARG A 574 6.24 6.40 -10.52
CA ARG A 574 6.38 6.25 -11.99
C ARG A 574 7.10 7.42 -12.64
N PHE A 575 7.98 7.13 -13.60
CA PHE A 575 8.79 8.10 -14.36
C PHE A 575 8.16 8.56 -15.68
N LYS A 576 7.08 7.92 -16.11
CA LYS A 576 6.30 8.25 -17.31
C LYS A 576 4.82 8.07 -17.02
N ASP A 577 3.98 8.53 -17.94
CA ASP A 577 2.54 8.27 -17.89
C ASP A 577 2.27 6.76 -17.99
N ILE A 578 2.34 6.24 -19.23
CA ILE A 578 2.43 4.81 -19.54
C ILE A 578 3.70 4.24 -18.92
N SER A 579 3.54 3.39 -17.91
CA SER A 579 4.64 2.90 -17.08
C SER A 579 4.34 1.58 -16.40
N ARG A 580 5.39 0.79 -16.13
CA ARG A 580 5.27 -0.59 -15.68
C ARG A 580 6.27 -0.97 -14.58
N GLY A 581 5.77 -1.62 -13.52
CA GLY A 581 6.53 -1.80 -12.28
C GLY A 581 6.13 -3.00 -11.42
N GLY A 582 7.13 -3.73 -10.93
CA GLY A 582 6.92 -4.77 -9.92
C GLY A 582 6.63 -4.19 -8.53
N ILE A 583 5.79 -4.85 -7.72
CA ILE A 583 5.52 -4.48 -6.33
C ILE A 583 6.29 -5.39 -5.38
N ARG A 584 7.00 -4.79 -4.42
CA ARG A 584 7.77 -5.46 -3.37
C ARG A 584 7.11 -5.31 -2.02
N ILE A 585 7.11 -6.36 -1.19
CA ILE A 585 6.80 -6.24 0.24
C ILE A 585 8.08 -6.44 1.05
N VAL A 586 8.44 -5.42 1.84
CA VAL A 586 9.61 -5.41 2.73
C VAL A 586 9.19 -5.87 4.12
N LYS A 587 9.77 -6.99 4.56
CA LYS A 587 9.63 -7.53 5.92
C LYS A 587 10.82 -7.11 6.79
N SER A 588 10.57 -6.87 8.07
CA SER A 588 11.53 -6.35 9.04
C SER A 588 11.66 -7.31 10.24
N ARG A 589 12.82 -7.96 10.37
CA ARG A 589 13.09 -8.98 11.41
C ARG A 589 13.05 -8.46 12.86
N ASN A 590 13.21 -7.16 13.07
CA ASN A 590 13.23 -6.49 14.36
C ASN A 590 12.98 -4.98 14.20
N LYS A 591 12.78 -4.27 15.31
CA LYS A 591 12.49 -2.82 15.36
C LYS A 591 13.60 -1.99 14.71
N GLU A 592 14.86 -2.43 14.84
CA GLU A 592 16.03 -1.76 14.29
C GLU A 592 16.07 -1.88 12.76
N ALA A 593 15.76 -3.06 12.21
CA ALA A 593 15.62 -3.24 10.76
C ALA A 593 14.45 -2.42 10.20
N TYR A 594 13.29 -2.39 10.89
CA TYR A 594 12.18 -1.52 10.50
C TYR A 594 12.58 -0.04 10.51
N GLY A 595 13.29 0.42 11.55
CA GLY A 595 13.80 1.79 11.64
C GLY A 595 14.86 2.15 10.59
N ILE A 596 15.50 1.17 9.94
CA ILE A 596 16.32 1.38 8.75
C ILE A 596 15.43 1.44 7.51
N ASN A 597 14.63 0.40 7.28
CA ASN A 597 13.75 0.27 6.12
C ASN A 597 12.78 1.45 5.97
N ALA A 598 12.20 1.94 7.06
CA ALA A 598 11.30 3.10 7.08
C ALA A 598 11.98 4.44 6.75
N ARG A 599 13.32 4.54 6.86
CA ARG A 599 14.08 5.72 6.41
C ARG A 599 14.53 5.60 4.95
N SER A 600 14.79 4.39 4.46
CA SER A 600 15.19 4.15 3.07
C SER A 600 14.04 3.88 2.10
N LEU A 601 12.80 3.68 2.59
CA LEU A 601 11.63 3.24 1.81
C LEU A 601 11.43 4.01 0.49
N PHE A 602 11.48 5.34 0.54
CA PHE A 602 11.34 6.17 -0.65
C PHE A 602 12.56 6.11 -1.59
N ASP A 603 13.78 6.20 -1.04
CA ASP A 603 15.03 6.12 -1.82
C ASP A 603 15.16 4.76 -2.54
N GLU A 604 14.82 3.65 -1.86
CA GLU A 604 14.81 2.31 -2.46
C GLU A 604 13.81 2.25 -3.62
N ASN A 605 12.56 2.69 -3.39
CA ASN A 605 11.53 2.63 -4.41
C ASN A 605 11.88 3.51 -5.63
N TYR A 606 12.41 4.71 -5.41
CA TYR A 606 12.90 5.60 -6.47
C TYR A 606 14.07 4.97 -7.24
N GLY A 607 15.06 4.37 -6.53
CA GLY A 607 16.19 3.68 -7.14
C GLY A 607 15.78 2.48 -8.01
N LEU A 608 14.80 1.70 -7.55
CA LEU A 608 14.23 0.57 -8.28
C LEU A 608 13.42 1.03 -9.51
N ALA A 609 12.53 2.02 -9.37
CA ALA A 609 11.78 2.61 -10.49
C ALA A 609 12.70 3.27 -11.53
N SER A 610 13.76 3.96 -11.08
CA SER A 610 14.78 4.57 -11.95
C SER A 610 15.57 3.51 -12.73
N THR A 611 15.75 2.33 -12.14
CA THR A 611 16.39 1.18 -12.79
C THR A 611 15.46 0.50 -13.80
N GLN A 612 14.16 0.42 -13.52
CA GLN A 612 13.15 0.02 -14.52
C GLN A 612 13.17 0.98 -15.74
N GLN A 613 13.20 2.30 -15.51
CA GLN A 613 13.22 3.28 -16.60
C GLN A 613 14.43 3.10 -17.54
N ARG A 614 15.60 2.70 -17.01
CA ARG A 614 16.79 2.39 -17.84
C ARG A 614 16.67 1.09 -18.63
N LYS A 615 15.97 0.08 -18.10
CA LYS A 615 15.75 -1.21 -18.76
C LYS A 615 14.73 -1.14 -19.90
N ASN A 616 13.69 -0.35 -19.72
CA ASN A 616 12.50 -0.36 -20.57
C ASN A 616 12.65 0.37 -21.92
N LYS A 617 13.86 0.81 -22.30
CA LYS A 617 14.18 1.52 -23.56
C LYS A 617 13.66 0.85 -24.86
N ASP A 618 13.41 -0.46 -24.86
CA ASP A 618 12.96 -1.22 -26.03
C ASP A 618 11.43 -1.47 -26.08
N ILE A 619 10.65 -0.88 -25.15
CA ILE A 619 9.22 -1.13 -24.94
C ILE A 619 8.47 0.19 -24.64
N PRO A 620 7.14 0.26 -24.86
CA PRO A 620 6.38 1.49 -24.63
C PRO A 620 6.31 1.96 -23.16
N GLU A 621 6.44 1.07 -22.18
CA GLU A 621 6.21 1.43 -20.78
C GLU A 621 7.44 1.99 -20.07
N GLY A 622 7.37 3.23 -19.58
CA GLY A 622 8.38 3.78 -18.69
C GLY A 622 8.52 3.00 -17.36
N GLY A 623 9.50 3.36 -16.56
CA GLY A 623 9.76 2.70 -15.28
C GLY A 623 8.78 3.12 -14.20
N SER A 624 8.16 2.15 -13.54
CA SER A 624 7.53 2.35 -12.24
C SER A 624 7.94 1.28 -11.23
N LYS A 625 7.60 1.48 -9.95
CA LYS A 625 7.81 0.49 -8.87
C LYS A 625 6.87 0.75 -7.70
N GLY A 626 6.39 -0.34 -7.08
CA GLY A 626 5.72 -0.30 -5.78
C GLY A 626 6.62 -0.90 -4.69
N VAL A 627 6.65 -0.27 -3.52
CA VAL A 627 7.24 -0.87 -2.30
C VAL A 627 6.29 -0.66 -1.14
N ILE A 628 5.98 -1.75 -0.43
CA ILE A 628 5.13 -1.83 0.76
C ILE A 628 6.01 -2.22 1.94
N LEU A 629 6.01 -1.44 3.02
CA LEU A 629 6.71 -1.76 4.27
C LEU A 629 5.69 -2.13 5.36
N LEU A 630 5.76 -3.37 5.85
CA LEU A 630 4.90 -3.85 6.94
C LEU A 630 5.31 -3.23 8.28
N ASP A 631 4.33 -2.86 9.11
CA ASP A 631 4.53 -2.40 10.49
C ASP A 631 5.19 -3.48 11.36
N PRO A 632 6.04 -3.15 12.37
CA PRO A 632 6.69 -4.15 13.21
C PRO A 632 5.75 -5.16 13.90
N LYS A 633 4.48 -4.80 14.15
CA LYS A 633 3.49 -5.71 14.74
C LYS A 633 2.79 -6.61 13.72
N GLN A 634 2.93 -6.34 12.42
CA GLN A 634 2.08 -6.88 11.35
C GLN A 634 2.88 -7.69 10.30
N GLN A 635 3.97 -8.34 10.71
CA GLN A 635 4.89 -9.04 9.82
C GLN A 635 4.32 -10.34 9.21
N ASP A 636 3.22 -10.87 9.77
CA ASP A 636 2.42 -11.94 9.17
C ASP A 636 1.51 -11.42 8.02
N ARG A 637 1.21 -10.12 7.97
CA ARG A 637 0.13 -9.52 7.14
C ARG A 637 0.55 -9.06 5.75
N ALA A 638 1.47 -9.79 5.14
CA ALA A 638 1.94 -9.48 3.78
C ALA A 638 0.81 -9.48 2.75
N ARG A 639 -0.15 -10.40 2.90
CA ARG A 639 -1.30 -10.51 2.01
C ARG A 639 -2.27 -9.34 2.20
N GLU A 640 -2.75 -9.11 3.42
CA GLU A 640 -3.74 -8.08 3.71
C GLU A 640 -3.21 -6.68 3.38
N ALA A 641 -1.93 -6.40 3.65
CA ALA A 641 -1.27 -5.15 3.25
C ALA A 641 -1.24 -4.95 1.72
N PHE A 642 -0.98 -6.01 0.95
CA PHE A 642 -1.00 -5.95 -0.52
C PHE A 642 -2.42 -5.80 -1.07
N GLU A 643 -3.38 -6.55 -0.53
CA GLU A 643 -4.79 -6.46 -0.94
C GLU A 643 -5.33 -5.03 -0.68
N LYS A 644 -5.03 -4.46 0.50
CA LYS A 644 -5.35 -3.05 0.82
C LYS A 644 -4.64 -2.03 -0.07
N TYR A 645 -3.37 -2.27 -0.41
CA TYR A 645 -2.59 -1.37 -1.27
C TYR A 645 -3.14 -1.32 -2.70
N ILE A 646 -3.58 -2.45 -3.24
CA ILE A 646 -4.22 -2.51 -4.56
C ILE A 646 -5.61 -1.86 -4.54
N ASP A 647 -6.47 -2.26 -3.60
CA ASP A 647 -7.85 -1.78 -3.52
C ASP A 647 -7.93 -0.25 -3.36
N SER A 648 -7.06 0.34 -2.53
CA SER A 648 -6.99 1.80 -2.32
C SER A 648 -6.28 2.58 -3.44
N ILE A 649 -5.51 1.92 -4.32
CA ILE A 649 -5.07 2.56 -5.58
C ILE A 649 -6.20 2.51 -6.61
N LEU A 650 -6.97 1.42 -6.70
CA LEU A 650 -8.15 1.32 -7.58
C LEU A 650 -9.19 2.40 -7.25
N ASP A 651 -9.36 2.78 -5.99
CA ASP A 651 -10.18 3.93 -5.55
C ASP A 651 -9.78 5.27 -6.20
N LEU A 652 -8.55 5.44 -6.71
CA LEU A 652 -8.07 6.66 -7.38
C LEU A 652 -8.01 6.59 -8.91
N LEU A 653 -8.27 5.40 -9.47
CA LEU A 653 -8.21 5.13 -10.92
C LEU A 653 -9.59 4.91 -11.55
N LEU A 654 -10.61 4.58 -10.75
CA LEU A 654 -11.92 4.13 -11.24
C LEU A 654 -13.04 5.13 -10.89
N PRO A 655 -14.05 5.31 -11.75
CA PRO A 655 -15.16 6.24 -11.51
C PRO A 655 -16.14 5.73 -10.44
N ALA A 656 -16.91 6.62 -9.82
CA ALA A 656 -17.81 6.29 -8.70
C ALA A 656 -19.10 5.53 -9.07
N GLU A 657 -19.28 5.17 -10.35
CA GLU A 657 -20.27 4.18 -10.79
C GLU A 657 -19.77 2.72 -10.60
N THR A 658 -18.50 2.56 -10.22
CA THR A 658 -17.80 1.27 -10.16
C THR A 658 -18.10 0.50 -8.86
N PRO A 659 -18.28 -0.83 -8.90
CA PRO A 659 -18.38 -1.66 -7.70
C PRO A 659 -17.28 -1.38 -6.67
N GLY A 660 -17.70 -1.10 -5.44
CA GLY A 660 -16.82 -0.77 -4.32
C GLY A 660 -16.56 0.73 -4.11
N ILE A 661 -16.93 1.62 -5.03
CA ILE A 661 -16.86 3.08 -4.85
C ILE A 661 -18.29 3.63 -4.68
N LYS A 662 -18.60 4.28 -3.56
CA LYS A 662 -19.94 4.88 -3.31
C LYS A 662 -20.05 6.35 -3.73
N ASN A 663 -18.95 7.10 -3.67
CA ASN A 663 -18.94 8.55 -3.83
C ASN A 663 -17.85 8.95 -4.84
N PRO A 664 -18.04 10.01 -5.65
CA PRO A 664 -16.95 10.60 -6.42
C PRO A 664 -15.85 11.14 -5.51
N ILE A 665 -14.62 11.14 -6.01
CA ILE A 665 -13.48 11.85 -5.43
C ILE A 665 -13.23 13.14 -6.21
N VAL A 666 -12.57 14.12 -5.59
CA VAL A 666 -12.06 15.29 -6.30
C VAL A 666 -10.81 14.88 -7.09
N ASP A 667 -10.87 14.99 -8.42
CA ASP A 667 -9.74 14.78 -9.32
C ASP A 667 -9.21 16.12 -9.87
N LEU A 668 -8.05 16.55 -9.36
CA LEU A 668 -7.32 17.74 -9.83
C LEU A 668 -6.33 17.42 -10.96
N TYR A 669 -6.10 16.15 -11.28
CA TYR A 669 -5.26 15.71 -12.40
C TYR A 669 -6.05 15.68 -13.72
N GLY A 670 -7.34 15.33 -13.65
CA GLY A 670 -8.33 15.57 -14.73
C GLY A 670 -8.09 14.77 -16.02
N LYS A 671 -7.43 13.62 -15.93
CA LYS A 671 -7.15 12.70 -17.05
C LYS A 671 -7.23 11.26 -16.55
N GLU A 672 -7.54 10.33 -17.46
CA GLU A 672 -7.45 8.89 -17.17
C GLU A 672 -6.01 8.49 -16.81
N GLU A 673 -5.85 7.59 -15.84
CA GLU A 673 -4.56 7.01 -15.46
C GLU A 673 -4.64 5.49 -15.54
N ILE A 674 -3.78 4.88 -16.35
CA ILE A 674 -3.65 3.42 -16.46
C ILE A 674 -2.27 3.03 -15.93
N ILE A 675 -2.20 2.00 -15.08
CA ILE A 675 -0.97 1.54 -14.42
C ILE A 675 -0.79 0.05 -14.65
N PHE A 676 0.42 -0.35 -15.08
CA PHE A 676 0.76 -1.76 -15.29
C PHE A 676 1.67 -2.26 -14.16
N MET A 677 1.17 -3.20 -13.38
CA MET A 677 1.83 -3.73 -12.20
C MET A 677 2.40 -5.14 -12.48
N GLY A 678 3.18 -5.68 -11.55
CA GLY A 678 3.74 -7.02 -11.63
C GLY A 678 4.35 -7.49 -10.31
N PRO A 679 4.88 -8.72 -10.26
CA PRO A 679 5.51 -9.26 -9.06
C PRO A 679 6.92 -8.69 -8.81
N ASP A 680 7.36 -8.82 -7.57
CA ASP A 680 8.74 -8.69 -7.08
C ASP A 680 8.87 -9.56 -5.82
N GLU A 681 9.80 -9.25 -4.91
CA GLU A 681 9.97 -9.97 -3.65
C GLU A 681 8.67 -9.96 -2.82
N ASN A 682 8.23 -11.17 -2.43
CA ASN A 682 7.06 -11.48 -1.61
C ASN A 682 5.66 -11.25 -2.24
N THR A 683 5.51 -10.97 -3.55
CA THR A 683 4.20 -10.70 -4.18
C THR A 683 3.75 -11.67 -5.27
N ALA A 684 4.60 -12.62 -5.69
CA ALA A 684 4.33 -13.48 -6.84
C ALA A 684 3.03 -14.30 -6.77
N GLU A 685 2.62 -14.75 -5.58
CA GLU A 685 1.38 -15.53 -5.39
C GLU A 685 0.10 -14.68 -5.33
N LEU A 686 0.23 -13.34 -5.28
CA LEU A 686 -0.88 -12.41 -5.06
C LEU A 686 -1.38 -11.73 -6.36
N VAL A 687 -0.66 -11.89 -7.47
CA VAL A 687 -0.96 -11.19 -8.73
C VAL A 687 -2.27 -11.65 -9.38
N ASP A 688 -2.59 -12.95 -9.29
CA ASP A 688 -3.85 -13.50 -9.80
C ASP A 688 -5.06 -12.93 -9.05
N TRP A 689 -4.93 -12.76 -7.72
CA TRP A 689 -5.94 -12.05 -6.94
C TRP A 689 -6.07 -10.59 -7.40
N ALA A 690 -4.96 -9.88 -7.66
CA ALA A 690 -5.03 -8.47 -8.07
C ALA A 690 -5.66 -8.28 -9.47
N THR A 691 -5.39 -9.18 -10.43
CA THR A 691 -6.04 -9.21 -11.74
C THR A 691 -7.55 -9.47 -11.62
N GLU A 692 -7.95 -10.48 -10.85
CA GLU A 692 -9.36 -10.83 -10.69
C GLU A 692 -10.11 -9.78 -9.84
N HIS A 693 -9.45 -9.19 -8.84
CA HIS A 693 -9.98 -8.11 -8.03
C HIS A 693 -10.27 -6.88 -8.88
N ALA A 694 -9.34 -6.47 -9.75
CA ALA A 694 -9.57 -5.38 -10.71
C ALA A 694 -10.75 -5.68 -11.66
N ARG A 695 -10.92 -6.94 -12.12
CA ARG A 695 -12.11 -7.33 -12.90
C ARG A 695 -13.40 -7.19 -12.08
N SER A 696 -13.39 -7.62 -10.82
CA SER A 696 -14.55 -7.52 -9.91
C SER A 696 -14.90 -6.08 -9.53
N ARG A 697 -13.87 -5.22 -9.40
CA ARG A 697 -13.93 -3.76 -9.32
C ARG A 697 -14.15 -3.12 -10.71
N GLY A 698 -14.70 -3.83 -11.70
CA GLY A 698 -15.16 -3.27 -12.98
C GLY A 698 -14.10 -2.60 -13.87
N ALA A 699 -12.80 -2.76 -13.61
CA ALA A 699 -11.75 -2.04 -14.34
C ALA A 699 -11.66 -2.53 -15.81
N PRO A 700 -11.82 -1.67 -16.84
CA PRO A 700 -11.86 -2.11 -18.24
C PRO A 700 -10.52 -2.71 -18.71
N TRP A 701 -9.42 -2.33 -18.06
CA TRP A 701 -8.06 -2.80 -18.30
C TRP A 701 -7.61 -3.94 -17.34
N TRP A 702 -8.53 -4.63 -16.64
CA TRP A 702 -8.21 -5.63 -15.61
C TRP A 702 -7.14 -6.66 -16.03
N LYS A 703 -7.22 -7.15 -17.27
CA LYS A 703 -6.32 -8.14 -17.89
C LYS A 703 -4.89 -7.64 -18.07
N SER A 704 -4.68 -6.35 -18.32
CA SER A 704 -3.35 -5.73 -18.39
C SER A 704 -2.86 -5.20 -17.04
N PHE A 705 -3.75 -4.98 -16.07
CA PHE A 705 -3.41 -4.39 -14.76
C PHE A 705 -2.23 -5.05 -14.06
N PHE A 706 -2.16 -6.39 -14.12
CA PHE A 706 -1.02 -7.16 -13.63
C PHE A 706 -0.40 -8.04 -14.72
N THR A 707 0.92 -8.12 -14.65
CA THR A 707 1.78 -8.92 -15.52
C THR A 707 2.43 -10.06 -14.75
N GLY A 708 2.72 -11.19 -15.42
CA GLY A 708 3.29 -12.38 -14.74
C GLY A 708 2.26 -13.15 -13.91
N LYS A 709 0.98 -12.93 -14.20
CA LYS A 709 -0.17 -13.73 -13.74
C LYS A 709 -0.12 -15.16 -14.26
N SER A 710 -0.92 -16.06 -13.70
CA SER A 710 -0.95 -17.45 -14.14
C SER A 710 -1.47 -17.59 -15.58
N PRO A 711 -1.13 -18.69 -16.29
CA PRO A 711 -1.61 -18.90 -17.66
C PRO A 711 -3.14 -19.07 -17.77
N LYS A 712 -3.83 -19.36 -16.65
CA LYS A 712 -5.31 -19.36 -16.59
C LYS A 712 -5.91 -17.96 -16.77
N LEU A 713 -5.15 -16.92 -16.43
CA LEU A 713 -5.47 -15.52 -16.67
C LEU A 713 -4.66 -14.93 -17.85
N GLY A 714 -4.09 -15.78 -18.70
CA GLY A 714 -3.38 -15.39 -19.93
C GLY A 714 -2.00 -14.78 -19.73
N GLY A 715 -1.39 -14.93 -18.54
CA GLY A 715 -0.02 -14.49 -18.29
C GLY A 715 1.04 -15.45 -18.85
N ILE A 716 2.26 -14.96 -19.07
CA ILE A 716 3.35 -15.70 -19.71
C ILE A 716 4.45 -16.03 -18.68
N PRO A 717 4.58 -17.29 -18.20
CA PRO A 717 5.57 -17.66 -17.18
C PRO A 717 7.01 -17.50 -17.69
N HIS A 718 7.66 -16.42 -17.27
CA HIS A 718 9.04 -16.09 -17.70
C HIS A 718 10.02 -17.23 -17.45
N ASP A 719 9.89 -17.89 -16.29
CA ASP A 719 10.74 -18.99 -15.84
C ASP A 719 10.57 -20.27 -16.68
N ALA A 720 9.35 -20.61 -17.10
CA ALA A 720 9.09 -21.80 -17.91
C ALA A 720 9.62 -21.62 -19.35
N TYR A 721 9.62 -20.39 -19.86
CA TYR A 721 10.07 -20.04 -21.21
C TYR A 721 11.48 -19.43 -21.26
N GLY A 722 12.17 -19.33 -20.12
CA GLY A 722 13.52 -18.79 -20.00
C GLY A 722 13.67 -17.34 -20.47
N MET A 723 12.63 -16.52 -20.36
CA MET A 723 12.53 -15.22 -21.06
C MET A 723 13.70 -14.27 -20.74
N THR A 724 14.02 -14.10 -19.45
CA THR A 724 15.18 -13.33 -19.00
C THR A 724 16.49 -13.89 -19.54
N THR A 725 16.63 -15.22 -19.52
CA THR A 725 17.83 -15.94 -19.94
C THR A 725 18.05 -15.85 -21.45
N LEU A 726 17.00 -15.90 -22.28
CA LEU A 726 17.11 -15.78 -23.73
C LEU A 726 17.75 -14.45 -24.15
N SER A 727 17.53 -13.38 -23.39
CA SER A 727 18.24 -12.10 -23.52
C SER A 727 19.71 -12.26 -23.15
N VAL A 728 20.03 -12.75 -21.94
CA VAL A 728 21.42 -12.94 -21.44
C VAL A 728 22.26 -13.80 -22.39
N ARG A 729 21.72 -14.95 -22.82
CA ARG A 729 22.33 -15.87 -23.78
C ARG A 729 22.66 -15.21 -25.11
N GLU A 730 21.90 -14.20 -25.55
CA GLU A 730 22.13 -13.54 -26.84
C GLU A 730 23.31 -12.56 -26.78
N TYR A 731 23.57 -11.90 -25.66
CA TYR A 731 24.82 -11.14 -25.46
C TYR A 731 26.03 -12.10 -25.34
N VAL A 732 25.88 -13.24 -24.66
CA VAL A 732 26.93 -14.28 -24.58
C VAL A 732 27.26 -14.83 -25.99
N LYS A 733 26.25 -15.22 -26.77
CA LYS A 733 26.41 -15.60 -28.18
C LYS A 733 27.00 -14.48 -29.03
N GLY A 734 26.64 -13.23 -28.75
CA GLY A 734 27.21 -12.05 -29.40
C GLY A 734 28.74 -12.01 -29.25
N ILE A 735 29.25 -12.17 -28.03
CA ILE A 735 30.70 -12.24 -27.76
C ILE A 735 31.32 -13.40 -28.55
N TYR A 736 30.72 -14.59 -28.53
CA TYR A 736 31.25 -15.75 -29.24
C TYR A 736 31.25 -15.57 -30.77
N ARG A 737 30.23 -14.92 -31.35
CA ARG A 737 30.19 -14.55 -32.78
C ARG A 737 31.28 -13.55 -33.16
N LYS A 738 31.50 -12.52 -32.33
CA LYS A 738 32.49 -11.46 -32.60
C LYS A 738 33.94 -11.91 -32.47
N LEU A 739 34.18 -12.98 -31.71
CA LEU A 739 35.52 -13.52 -31.42
C LEU A 739 35.75 -14.92 -32.02
N GLU A 740 34.82 -15.41 -32.86
CA GLU A 740 34.88 -16.71 -33.54
C GLU A 740 35.12 -17.91 -32.58
N LEU A 741 34.52 -17.85 -31.39
CA LEU A 741 34.72 -18.83 -30.32
C LEU A 741 33.75 -20.02 -30.41
N ASP A 742 34.26 -21.25 -30.29
CA ASP A 742 33.45 -22.45 -30.10
C ASP A 742 32.92 -22.51 -28.65
N PRO A 743 31.60 -22.40 -28.42
CA PRO A 743 31.02 -22.41 -27.08
C PRO A 743 31.34 -23.67 -26.28
N SER A 744 31.53 -24.82 -26.93
CA SER A 744 31.81 -26.10 -26.25
C SER A 744 33.20 -26.14 -25.58
N THR A 745 34.11 -25.27 -26.01
CA THR A 745 35.47 -25.15 -25.44
C THR A 745 35.56 -24.17 -24.27
N ILE A 746 34.59 -23.25 -24.16
CA ILE A 746 34.59 -22.17 -23.16
C ILE A 746 34.33 -22.75 -21.76
N ARG A 747 35.22 -22.45 -20.81
CA ARG A 747 35.07 -22.83 -19.40
C ARG A 747 34.21 -21.80 -18.68
N LYS A 748 33.15 -22.24 -18.00
CA LYS A 748 32.07 -21.36 -17.50
C LYS A 748 31.85 -21.47 -16.00
N MET A 749 31.77 -20.32 -15.34
CA MET A 749 31.26 -20.18 -13.98
C MET A 749 29.87 -19.55 -14.01
N GLN A 750 28.99 -19.95 -13.08
CA GLN A 750 27.81 -19.15 -12.72
C GLN A 750 27.60 -19.05 -11.21
N THR A 751 27.01 -17.94 -10.77
CA THR A 751 26.40 -17.79 -9.43
C THR A 751 24.88 -17.83 -9.60
N GLY A 752 24.15 -18.41 -8.65
CA GLY A 752 22.78 -18.87 -8.87
C GLY A 752 22.77 -20.30 -9.40
N GLY A 753 22.06 -21.20 -8.71
CA GLY A 753 22.12 -22.64 -8.97
C GLY A 753 21.15 -23.12 -10.05
N PRO A 754 21.05 -24.45 -10.21
CA PRO A 754 20.04 -25.09 -11.05
C PRO A 754 18.62 -25.03 -10.46
N ASP A 755 18.47 -24.49 -9.25
CA ASP A 755 17.21 -24.17 -8.56
C ASP A 755 16.55 -22.89 -9.11
N GLY A 756 17.31 -21.81 -9.25
CA GLY A 756 16.79 -20.51 -9.68
C GLY A 756 16.35 -20.47 -11.15
N ASP A 757 15.46 -19.54 -11.50
CA ASP A 757 15.03 -19.28 -12.90
C ASP A 757 16.23 -19.13 -13.83
N LEU A 758 16.92 -18.01 -13.67
CA LEU A 758 17.98 -17.61 -14.57
C LEU A 758 19.14 -18.62 -14.58
N GLY A 759 19.46 -19.22 -13.43
CA GLY A 759 20.54 -20.21 -13.28
C GLY A 759 20.22 -21.58 -13.90
N SER A 760 18.99 -22.08 -13.73
CA SER A 760 18.56 -23.34 -14.36
C SER A 760 18.42 -23.19 -15.88
N ASN A 761 17.92 -22.04 -16.33
CA ASN A 761 17.71 -21.75 -17.73
C ASN A 761 19.02 -21.44 -18.47
N GLU A 762 20.02 -20.86 -17.78
CA GLU A 762 21.38 -20.67 -18.33
C GLU A 762 22.12 -22.01 -18.54
N ILE A 763 21.85 -23.02 -17.70
CA ILE A 763 22.33 -24.40 -17.90
C ILE A 763 21.65 -25.04 -19.12
N LYS A 764 20.31 -25.01 -19.17
CA LYS A 764 19.50 -25.62 -20.26
C LYS A 764 19.82 -25.02 -21.64
N LEU A 765 20.02 -23.70 -21.71
CA LEU A 765 20.34 -22.95 -22.94
C LEU A 765 21.86 -22.79 -23.17
N GLY A 766 22.68 -23.27 -22.24
CA GLY A 766 24.13 -23.29 -22.31
C GLY A 766 24.65 -24.51 -23.05
N ASN A 767 25.81 -24.37 -23.70
CA ASN A 767 26.60 -25.48 -24.24
C ASN A 767 28.07 -25.42 -23.79
N GLU A 768 28.37 -24.55 -22.83
CA GLU A 768 29.71 -24.33 -22.32
C GLU A 768 30.12 -25.39 -21.30
N LYS A 769 31.43 -25.55 -21.13
CA LYS A 769 32.02 -26.45 -20.13
C LYS A 769 31.96 -25.81 -18.75
N TYR A 770 30.91 -26.14 -18.00
CA TYR A 770 30.73 -25.66 -16.62
C TYR A 770 31.85 -26.16 -15.70
N THR A 771 32.67 -25.24 -15.17
CA THR A 771 33.75 -25.54 -14.22
C THR A 771 33.41 -25.12 -12.79
N ALA A 772 32.42 -24.25 -12.58
CA ALA A 772 31.89 -23.95 -11.25
C ALA A 772 30.44 -23.45 -11.23
N ILE A 773 29.71 -23.83 -10.18
CA ILE A 773 28.38 -23.32 -9.82
C ILE A 773 28.38 -22.96 -8.34
N VAL A 774 27.86 -21.77 -8.02
CA VAL A 774 27.74 -21.26 -6.64
C VAL A 774 26.27 -20.91 -6.37
N ASP A 775 25.64 -21.52 -5.37
CA ASP A 775 24.20 -21.36 -5.13
C ASP A 775 23.82 -21.16 -3.65
N GLY A 776 22.53 -21.29 -3.33
CA GLY A 776 22.02 -21.19 -1.97
C GLY A 776 22.77 -22.08 -0.98
N SER A 777 23.07 -23.32 -1.38
CA SER A 777 23.65 -24.39 -0.57
C SER A 777 25.17 -24.41 -0.47
N GLY A 778 25.91 -23.85 -1.43
CA GLY A 778 27.39 -23.94 -1.41
C GLY A 778 28.12 -23.57 -2.70
N VAL A 779 29.28 -24.22 -2.89
CA VAL A 779 30.11 -24.21 -4.11
C VAL A 779 30.26 -25.64 -4.63
N LEU A 780 30.08 -25.82 -5.94
CA LEU A 780 30.43 -27.01 -6.70
C LEU A 780 31.42 -26.59 -7.78
N ALA A 781 32.59 -27.22 -7.86
CA ALA A 781 33.61 -26.87 -8.84
C ALA A 781 34.40 -28.10 -9.31
N ASP A 782 34.80 -28.08 -10.59
CA ASP A 782 35.67 -29.07 -11.19
C ASP A 782 36.50 -28.45 -12.33
N PRO A 783 37.85 -28.41 -12.23
CA PRO A 783 38.73 -27.97 -13.32
C PRO A 783 38.52 -28.73 -14.63
N ASN A 784 38.15 -30.00 -14.54
CA ASN A 784 37.91 -30.90 -15.66
C ASN A 784 36.47 -30.84 -16.18
N GLY A 785 35.59 -30.03 -15.56
CA GLY A 785 34.22 -29.77 -15.95
C GLY A 785 33.20 -30.71 -15.29
N LEU A 786 32.06 -30.13 -14.89
CA LEU A 786 30.94 -30.83 -14.28
C LEU A 786 30.13 -31.62 -15.32
N ASP A 787 29.57 -32.77 -14.93
CA ASP A 787 28.75 -33.60 -15.82
C ASP A 787 27.50 -32.85 -16.29
N ARG A 788 27.33 -32.76 -17.61
CA ARG A 788 26.24 -32.01 -18.23
C ARG A 788 24.88 -32.64 -17.96
N GLU A 789 24.77 -33.96 -17.99
CA GLU A 789 23.49 -34.65 -17.76
C GLU A 789 23.04 -34.50 -16.30
N GLU A 790 23.99 -34.50 -15.35
CA GLU A 790 23.72 -34.17 -13.96
C GLU A 790 23.24 -32.73 -13.77
N LEU A 791 23.91 -31.75 -14.41
CA LEU A 791 23.48 -30.36 -14.36
C LEU A 791 22.09 -30.15 -14.99
N LEU A 792 21.77 -30.86 -16.08
CA LEU A 792 20.44 -30.85 -16.66
C LEU A 792 19.41 -31.51 -15.73
N ARG A 793 19.73 -32.64 -15.09
CA ARG A 793 18.87 -33.30 -14.08
C ARG A 793 18.51 -32.33 -12.94
N LEU A 794 19.49 -31.61 -12.40
CA LEU A 794 19.26 -30.60 -11.36
C LEU A 794 18.45 -29.41 -11.90
N ALA A 795 18.76 -28.91 -13.10
CA ALA A 795 18.10 -27.74 -13.69
C ALA A 795 16.64 -28.00 -14.09
N HIS A 796 16.31 -29.22 -14.51
CA HIS A 796 14.92 -29.66 -14.73
C HIS A 796 14.19 -29.91 -13.40
N GLY A 797 14.87 -30.52 -12.42
CA GLY A 797 14.31 -30.80 -11.09
C GLY A 797 14.25 -29.61 -10.12
N ARG A 798 14.79 -28.44 -10.50
CA ARG A 798 14.95 -27.23 -9.65
C ARG A 798 15.72 -27.48 -8.36
N LYS A 799 16.84 -28.18 -8.47
CA LYS A 799 17.63 -28.63 -7.31
C LYS A 799 18.97 -27.90 -7.20
N MET A 800 19.32 -27.54 -5.96
CA MET A 800 20.63 -26.99 -5.62
C MET A 800 21.73 -28.06 -5.74
N ILE A 801 22.99 -27.62 -5.82
CA ILE A 801 24.18 -28.49 -5.97
C ILE A 801 24.38 -29.50 -4.83
N ILE A 802 23.72 -29.32 -3.68
CA ILE A 802 23.69 -30.31 -2.58
C ILE A 802 23.09 -31.66 -3.03
N GLU A 803 22.24 -31.66 -4.07
CA GLU A 803 21.70 -32.87 -4.69
C GLU A 803 22.52 -33.38 -5.89
N TYR A 804 23.64 -32.75 -6.24
CA TYR A 804 24.56 -33.23 -7.29
C TYR A 804 25.20 -34.57 -6.89
N ASP A 805 25.24 -35.53 -7.82
CA ASP A 805 25.96 -36.79 -7.68
C ASP A 805 27.48 -36.57 -7.71
N VAL A 806 28.09 -36.52 -6.53
CA VAL A 806 29.54 -36.31 -6.34
C VAL A 806 30.40 -37.44 -6.92
N SER A 807 29.84 -38.61 -7.27
CA SER A 807 30.60 -39.68 -7.95
C SER A 807 30.96 -39.33 -9.40
N LYS A 808 30.33 -38.28 -9.96
CA LYS A 808 30.60 -37.73 -11.29
C LYS A 808 31.67 -36.62 -11.31
N LEU A 809 32.23 -36.25 -10.16
CA LEU A 809 33.36 -35.32 -10.09
C LEU A 809 34.66 -36.04 -10.50
N SER A 810 35.58 -35.29 -11.12
CA SER A 810 36.95 -35.73 -11.33
C SER A 810 37.71 -35.78 -9.99
N SER A 811 38.92 -36.34 -10.00
CA SER A 811 39.82 -36.34 -8.84
C SER A 811 40.26 -34.95 -8.36
N GLU A 812 40.00 -33.91 -9.16
CA GLU A 812 40.26 -32.50 -8.81
C GLU A 812 38.97 -31.72 -8.48
N GLY A 813 37.80 -32.33 -8.70
CA GLY A 813 36.50 -31.75 -8.41
C GLY A 813 36.11 -31.84 -6.93
N TYR A 814 35.29 -30.89 -6.48
CA TYR A 814 34.82 -30.83 -5.09
C TYR A 814 33.46 -30.12 -4.96
N ARG A 815 32.79 -30.42 -3.85
CA ARG A 815 31.64 -29.66 -3.34
C ARG A 815 31.94 -29.21 -1.91
N VAL A 816 31.63 -27.95 -1.59
CA VAL A 816 31.68 -27.39 -0.24
C VAL A 816 30.34 -26.71 0.04
N LEU A 817 29.61 -27.21 1.03
CA LEU A 817 28.31 -26.70 1.47
C LEU A 817 28.48 -25.54 2.45
N CYS A 818 27.43 -24.74 2.65
CA CYS A 818 27.46 -23.56 3.53
C CYS A 818 27.74 -23.90 5.01
N ASP A 819 27.32 -25.09 5.45
CA ASP A 819 27.51 -25.60 6.81
C ASP A 819 28.84 -26.33 7.02
N ASP A 820 29.63 -26.54 5.96
CA ASP A 820 30.92 -27.24 6.04
C ASP A 820 31.99 -26.41 6.77
N VAL A 821 32.80 -27.09 7.58
CA VAL A 821 33.85 -26.50 8.42
C VAL A 821 35.14 -27.31 8.27
N ASN A 822 36.27 -26.64 8.03
CA ASN A 822 37.61 -27.21 7.87
C ASN A 822 37.75 -28.29 6.77
N VAL A 823 36.98 -28.19 5.67
CA VAL A 823 37.08 -29.11 4.53
C VAL A 823 38.40 -28.89 3.78
N THR A 824 39.17 -29.95 3.54
CA THR A 824 40.38 -29.89 2.71
C THR A 824 40.03 -30.17 1.26
N LEU A 825 40.36 -29.24 0.36
CA LEU A 825 40.17 -29.37 -1.09
C LEU A 825 41.23 -30.32 -1.70
N PRO A 826 41.01 -30.87 -2.92
CA PRO A 826 42.02 -31.64 -3.65
C PRO A 826 43.37 -30.92 -3.85
N SER A 827 43.38 -29.58 -3.81
CA SER A 827 44.59 -28.74 -3.85
C SER A 827 45.39 -28.72 -2.53
N GLY A 828 44.89 -29.31 -1.45
CA GLY A 828 45.45 -29.21 -0.10
C GLY A 828 45.05 -27.94 0.67
N GLU A 829 44.25 -27.04 0.08
CA GLU A 829 43.72 -25.86 0.78
C GLU A 829 42.62 -26.25 1.79
N VAL A 830 42.69 -25.69 3.00
CA VAL A 830 41.66 -25.91 4.04
C VAL A 830 40.65 -24.77 4.04
N VAL A 831 39.39 -25.10 3.70
CA VAL A 831 38.25 -24.19 3.77
C VAL A 831 37.66 -24.22 5.17
N ASN A 832 38.07 -23.24 5.99
CA ASN A 832 37.66 -23.15 7.40
C ASN A 832 36.15 -22.91 7.59
N ASN A 833 35.45 -22.29 6.63
CA ASN A 833 34.00 -22.03 6.70
C ASN A 833 33.37 -21.95 5.30
N GLY A 834 32.46 -22.87 5.01
CA GLY A 834 31.80 -23.01 3.71
C GLY A 834 30.95 -21.81 3.31
N THR A 835 30.22 -21.20 4.24
CA THR A 835 29.44 -19.98 3.97
C THR A 835 30.33 -18.80 3.51
N SER A 836 31.49 -18.61 4.15
CA SER A 836 32.46 -17.57 3.76
C SER A 836 33.08 -17.87 2.39
N PHE A 837 33.43 -19.13 2.14
CA PHE A 837 33.93 -19.61 0.84
C PHE A 837 32.91 -19.38 -0.27
N ARG A 838 31.66 -19.85 -0.10
CA ARG A 838 30.53 -19.61 -1.01
C ARG A 838 30.28 -18.13 -1.28
N ASN A 839 30.42 -17.28 -0.28
CA ASN A 839 30.24 -15.82 -0.41
C ASN A 839 31.42 -15.09 -1.06
N THR A 840 32.54 -15.77 -1.35
CA THR A 840 33.75 -15.17 -1.95
C THR A 840 34.34 -15.95 -3.13
N PHE A 841 33.75 -17.09 -3.50
CA PHE A 841 34.29 -18.00 -4.51
C PHE A 841 34.44 -17.35 -5.89
N HIS A 842 33.47 -16.52 -6.29
CA HIS A 842 33.47 -15.77 -7.54
C HIS A 842 34.56 -14.68 -7.63
N LEU A 843 35.35 -14.49 -6.58
CA LEU A 843 36.50 -13.59 -6.53
C LEU A 843 37.85 -14.35 -6.62
N ARG A 844 37.85 -15.66 -6.84
CA ARG A 844 39.05 -16.49 -6.87
C ARG A 844 39.58 -16.65 -8.29
N ASP A 845 40.87 -16.35 -8.48
CA ASP A 845 41.61 -16.84 -9.64
C ASP A 845 41.75 -18.37 -9.53
N THR A 846 40.95 -19.09 -10.31
CA THR A 846 41.01 -20.54 -10.43
C THR A 846 41.81 -20.98 -11.65
N GLY A 847 42.18 -20.09 -12.57
CA GLY A 847 42.74 -20.46 -13.88
C GLY A 847 41.79 -21.21 -14.84
N HIS A 848 40.57 -21.55 -14.42
CA HIS A 848 39.63 -22.44 -15.12
C HIS A 848 38.28 -21.78 -15.47
N VAL A 849 38.24 -20.45 -15.66
CA VAL A 849 37.02 -19.70 -16.04
C VAL A 849 37.33 -18.71 -17.16
N ASP A 850 36.74 -18.91 -18.33
CA ASP A 850 36.81 -18.01 -19.48
C ASP A 850 35.59 -17.08 -19.54
N CYS A 851 34.43 -17.58 -19.11
CA CYS A 851 33.17 -16.84 -19.10
C CYS A 851 32.47 -16.95 -17.72
N PHE A 852 31.99 -15.82 -17.21
CA PHE A 852 31.19 -15.76 -15.98
C PHE A 852 29.84 -15.11 -16.25
N VAL A 853 28.76 -15.85 -15.97
CA VAL A 853 27.39 -15.32 -15.98
C VAL A 853 26.85 -15.39 -14.56
N PRO A 854 26.83 -14.28 -13.79
CA PRO A 854 26.12 -14.26 -12.52
C PRO A 854 24.61 -14.27 -12.80
N CYS A 855 23.96 -15.41 -12.57
CA CYS A 855 22.51 -15.61 -12.67
C CYS A 855 21.78 -15.32 -11.34
N GLY A 856 22.51 -15.18 -10.24
CA GLY A 856 22.01 -14.84 -8.91
C GLY A 856 23.14 -14.45 -7.95
N GLY A 857 22.79 -13.99 -6.75
CA GLY A 857 23.73 -13.53 -5.73
C GLY A 857 23.26 -12.23 -5.08
N ARG A 858 24.12 -11.60 -4.27
CA ARG A 858 23.81 -10.33 -3.60
C ARG A 858 24.19 -9.14 -4.51
N PRO A 859 23.48 -8.01 -4.45
CA PRO A 859 23.96 -6.75 -5.02
C PRO A 859 25.37 -6.40 -4.49
N ALA A 860 26.19 -5.79 -5.32
CA ALA A 860 27.59 -5.44 -5.03
C ALA A 860 28.45 -6.64 -4.54
N SER A 861 28.19 -7.86 -5.04
CA SER A 861 29.06 -9.02 -4.78
C SER A 861 30.46 -8.86 -5.41
N ILE A 862 30.60 -7.97 -6.40
CA ILE A 862 31.90 -7.44 -6.85
C ILE A 862 31.83 -5.90 -6.75
N ASP A 863 32.75 -5.32 -5.98
CA ASP A 863 32.88 -3.90 -5.68
C ASP A 863 34.31 -3.38 -5.96
N LEU A 864 34.53 -2.08 -5.78
CA LEU A 864 35.81 -1.40 -6.05
C LEU A 864 37.02 -1.98 -5.28
N ILE A 865 36.79 -2.71 -4.19
CA ILE A 865 37.83 -3.32 -3.34
C ILE A 865 38.05 -4.79 -3.74
N SER A 866 36.98 -5.57 -3.85
CA SER A 866 37.02 -7.00 -4.19
C SER A 866 37.41 -7.28 -5.63
N VAL A 867 37.10 -6.37 -6.58
CA VAL A 867 37.50 -6.48 -8.00
C VAL A 867 39.01 -6.64 -8.20
N ASN A 868 39.84 -6.16 -7.27
CA ASN A 868 41.30 -6.32 -7.31
C ASN A 868 41.73 -7.81 -7.31
N ARG A 869 40.89 -8.72 -6.78
CA ARG A 869 41.18 -10.17 -6.78
C ARG A 869 40.98 -10.83 -8.15
N LEU A 870 40.24 -10.16 -9.04
CA LEU A 870 39.99 -10.59 -10.41
C LEU A 870 40.94 -9.91 -11.43
N ILE A 871 41.92 -9.12 -10.97
CA ILE A 871 42.87 -8.41 -11.83
C ILE A 871 44.30 -8.78 -11.43
N LYS A 872 45.04 -9.37 -12.37
CA LYS A 872 46.38 -9.92 -12.19
C LYS A 872 47.29 -9.39 -13.30
N ASP A 873 48.45 -8.84 -12.94
CA ASP A 873 49.40 -8.23 -13.88
C ASP A 873 48.75 -7.18 -14.83
N GLY A 874 47.75 -6.46 -14.33
CA GLY A 874 46.98 -5.46 -15.07
C GLY A 874 45.85 -6.01 -15.95
N LYS A 875 45.63 -7.33 -16.01
CA LYS A 875 44.60 -7.98 -16.84
C LYS A 875 43.52 -8.66 -16.00
N SER A 876 42.30 -8.71 -16.51
CA SER A 876 41.21 -9.50 -15.91
C SER A 876 41.53 -11.00 -16.01
N VAL A 877 41.34 -11.74 -14.92
CA VAL A 877 41.45 -13.22 -14.91
C VAL A 877 40.21 -13.90 -15.51
N ILE A 878 39.12 -13.15 -15.67
CA ILE A 878 37.89 -13.59 -16.37
C ILE A 878 37.74 -12.71 -17.62
N PRO A 879 37.95 -13.26 -18.84
CA PRO A 879 37.81 -12.51 -20.10
C PRO A 879 36.40 -11.99 -20.40
N TYR A 880 35.36 -12.79 -20.16
CA TYR A 880 33.99 -12.50 -20.60
C TYR A 880 33.00 -12.51 -19.44
N LEU A 881 32.23 -11.43 -19.25
CA LEU A 881 31.27 -11.31 -18.15
C LEU A 881 29.95 -10.70 -18.64
N VAL A 882 28.83 -11.41 -18.43
CA VAL A 882 27.49 -10.93 -18.80
C VAL A 882 26.59 -11.01 -17.58
N GLU A 883 26.17 -9.86 -17.04
CA GLU A 883 25.39 -9.82 -15.79
C GLU A 883 23.92 -10.21 -16.00
N GLY A 884 23.57 -11.44 -15.63
CA GLY A 884 22.18 -11.86 -15.52
C GLY A 884 21.47 -11.28 -14.28
N ALA A 885 22.16 -11.26 -13.14
CA ALA A 885 21.65 -10.75 -11.87
C ALA A 885 21.73 -9.22 -11.78
N ASN A 886 20.69 -8.59 -11.23
CA ASN A 886 20.65 -7.14 -11.03
C ASN A 886 21.74 -6.68 -10.07
N LEU A 887 22.48 -5.62 -10.45
CA LEU A 887 23.45 -4.92 -9.61
C LEU A 887 24.54 -5.82 -8.97
N PHE A 888 24.88 -6.97 -9.55
CA PHE A 888 25.87 -7.89 -8.99
C PHE A 888 27.28 -7.25 -8.92
N ILE A 889 27.61 -6.39 -9.89
CA ILE A 889 28.87 -5.63 -9.95
C ILE A 889 28.60 -4.12 -9.85
N THR A 890 29.35 -3.40 -9.00
CA THR A 890 29.25 -1.93 -8.91
C THR A 890 29.81 -1.23 -10.16
N GLN A 891 29.39 0.01 -10.44
CA GLN A 891 29.77 0.70 -11.68
C GLN A 891 31.29 0.99 -11.75
N GLU A 892 31.94 1.20 -10.61
CA GLU A 892 33.38 1.44 -10.52
C GLU A 892 34.16 0.15 -10.77
N ALA A 893 33.65 -0.98 -10.26
CA ALA A 893 34.21 -2.31 -10.54
C ALA A 893 34.04 -2.71 -12.01
N LYS A 894 32.88 -2.39 -12.63
CA LYS A 894 32.63 -2.57 -14.07
C LYS A 894 33.70 -1.88 -14.91
N LEU A 895 33.91 -0.58 -14.70
CA LEU A 895 34.92 0.21 -15.40
C LEU A 895 36.33 -0.34 -15.20
N ARG A 896 36.65 -0.84 -14.01
CA ARG A 896 37.97 -1.37 -13.68
C ARG A 896 38.26 -2.74 -14.32
N LEU A 897 37.24 -3.60 -14.44
CA LEU A 897 37.33 -4.86 -15.21
C LEU A 897 37.52 -4.58 -16.70
N GLU A 898 36.73 -3.65 -17.28
CA GLU A 898 36.88 -3.25 -18.68
C GLU A 898 38.26 -2.62 -18.97
N SER A 899 38.77 -1.79 -18.05
CA SER A 899 40.13 -1.22 -18.13
C SER A 899 41.23 -2.29 -18.06
N ALA A 900 40.93 -3.45 -17.48
CA ALA A 900 41.81 -4.63 -17.44
C ALA A 900 41.55 -5.62 -18.59
N GLY A 901 40.78 -5.22 -19.61
CA GLY A 901 40.52 -6.01 -20.81
C GLY A 901 39.36 -7.03 -20.71
N CYS A 902 38.55 -6.98 -19.64
CA CYS A 902 37.32 -7.77 -19.57
C CYS A 902 36.28 -7.24 -20.57
N ILE A 903 35.64 -8.11 -21.34
CA ILE A 903 34.44 -7.78 -22.10
C ILE A 903 33.24 -7.95 -21.15
N LEU A 904 32.77 -6.84 -20.59
CA LEU A 904 31.68 -6.81 -19.65
C LEU A 904 30.39 -6.27 -20.29
N ILE A 905 29.28 -6.99 -20.12
CA ILE A 905 27.93 -6.55 -20.49
C ILE A 905 27.10 -6.34 -19.21
N LYS A 906 26.60 -5.12 -19.06
CA LYS A 906 25.84 -4.64 -17.89
C LYS A 906 24.43 -5.25 -17.82
N ASP A 907 23.97 -5.47 -16.60
CA ASP A 907 22.63 -5.99 -16.24
C ASP A 907 21.47 -5.24 -16.92
N ALA A 908 21.54 -3.91 -16.95
CA ALA A 908 20.57 -3.03 -17.61
C ALA A 908 20.46 -3.18 -19.15
N SER A 909 21.31 -4.01 -19.77
CA SER A 909 21.16 -4.50 -21.14
C SER A 909 20.91 -6.00 -21.16
N ALA A 910 21.74 -6.79 -20.45
CA ALA A 910 21.74 -8.24 -20.53
C ALA A 910 20.40 -8.91 -20.14
N ASN A 911 19.74 -8.47 -19.07
CA ASN A 911 18.63 -9.20 -18.44
C ASN A 911 17.21 -8.66 -18.78
N LYS A 912 17.07 -7.91 -19.88
CA LYS A 912 15.80 -7.25 -20.29
C LYS A 912 14.66 -8.21 -20.68
N GLY A 913 14.94 -9.48 -20.98
CA GLY A 913 13.95 -10.39 -21.57
C GLY A 913 12.63 -10.53 -20.78
N GLY A 914 12.67 -10.50 -19.45
CA GLY A 914 11.48 -10.49 -18.60
C GLY A 914 10.66 -9.18 -18.64
N VAL A 915 11.27 -8.01 -18.91
CA VAL A 915 10.47 -6.79 -19.11
C VAL A 915 9.81 -6.77 -20.49
N THR A 916 10.52 -7.21 -21.54
CA THR A 916 9.96 -7.35 -22.89
C THR A 916 8.84 -8.39 -22.96
N SER A 917 8.98 -9.55 -22.31
CA SER A 917 7.93 -10.59 -22.29
C SER A 917 6.61 -10.07 -21.72
N SER A 918 6.65 -9.42 -20.56
CA SER A 918 5.46 -8.84 -19.95
C SER A 918 4.90 -7.60 -20.66
N SER A 919 5.72 -6.80 -21.34
CA SER A 919 5.21 -5.69 -22.17
C SER A 919 4.35 -6.21 -23.32
N LEU A 920 4.77 -7.32 -23.92
CA LEU A 920 3.98 -8.04 -24.91
C LEU A 920 2.75 -8.73 -24.27
N GLU A 921 2.83 -9.18 -23.01
CA GLU A 921 1.65 -9.61 -22.23
C GLU A 921 0.64 -8.47 -22.01
N VAL A 922 1.08 -7.25 -21.68
CA VAL A 922 0.22 -6.04 -21.60
C VAL A 922 -0.39 -5.73 -22.97
N LEU A 923 0.42 -5.70 -24.03
CA LEU A 923 -0.04 -5.41 -25.39
C LEU A 923 -1.10 -6.43 -25.85
N ALA A 924 -0.89 -7.74 -25.66
CA ALA A 924 -1.89 -8.75 -25.95
C ALA A 924 -3.18 -8.55 -25.13
N SER A 925 -3.03 -8.20 -23.85
CA SER A 925 -4.16 -7.92 -22.95
C SER A 925 -4.98 -6.69 -23.37
N LEU A 926 -4.34 -5.64 -23.91
CA LEU A 926 -5.01 -4.45 -24.45
C LEU A 926 -5.59 -4.66 -25.87
N SER A 927 -5.01 -5.58 -26.66
CA SER A 927 -5.39 -5.83 -28.05
C SER A 927 -6.73 -6.56 -28.20
N PHE A 928 -6.98 -7.53 -27.31
CA PHE A 928 -8.20 -8.33 -27.33
C PHE A 928 -9.32 -7.72 -26.47
N ASP A 929 -10.57 -7.94 -26.88
CA ASP A 929 -11.74 -7.89 -25.99
C ASP A 929 -11.70 -9.06 -24.98
N ASP A 930 -12.61 -9.11 -24.02
CA ASP A 930 -12.54 -10.10 -22.93
C ASP A 930 -12.75 -11.54 -23.43
N GLN A 931 -13.67 -11.76 -24.37
CA GLN A 931 -13.90 -13.07 -24.97
C GLN A 931 -12.67 -13.51 -25.79
N GLY A 932 -12.20 -12.67 -26.70
CA GLY A 932 -11.03 -12.95 -27.53
C GLY A 932 -9.75 -13.18 -26.72
N PHE A 933 -9.59 -12.49 -25.58
CA PHE A 933 -8.46 -12.72 -24.68
C PHE A 933 -8.54 -14.12 -24.03
N VAL A 934 -9.72 -14.48 -23.50
CA VAL A 934 -9.93 -15.81 -22.91
C VAL A 934 -9.75 -16.93 -23.94
N GLU A 935 -10.25 -16.77 -25.16
CA GLU A 935 -10.14 -17.77 -26.23
C GLU A 935 -8.70 -17.98 -26.76
N ASN A 936 -7.86 -16.95 -26.75
CA ASN A 936 -6.57 -16.96 -27.45
C ASN A 936 -5.34 -16.90 -26.52
N MET A 937 -5.48 -16.39 -25.30
CA MET A 937 -4.39 -16.26 -24.32
C MET A 937 -4.58 -17.11 -23.07
N CYS A 938 -5.81 -17.31 -22.57
CA CYS A 938 -6.03 -18.08 -21.34
C CYS A 938 -5.99 -19.60 -21.58
N HIS A 939 -5.38 -20.35 -20.66
CA HIS A 939 -5.46 -21.80 -20.63
C HIS A 939 -6.87 -22.30 -20.31
N ASN A 940 -7.26 -23.45 -20.87
CA ASN A 940 -8.57 -24.07 -20.61
C ASN A 940 -8.65 -24.71 -19.21
N ALA A 941 -9.82 -25.27 -18.86
CA ALA A 941 -10.06 -25.90 -17.55
C ALA A 941 -9.14 -27.12 -17.28
N GLN A 942 -8.64 -27.76 -18.33
CA GLN A 942 -7.69 -28.87 -18.30
C GLN A 942 -6.23 -28.40 -18.15
N GLY A 943 -5.97 -27.09 -18.27
CA GLY A 943 -4.64 -26.49 -18.17
C GLY A 943 -3.88 -26.43 -19.50
N GLU A 944 -4.52 -26.71 -20.62
CA GLU A 944 -3.93 -26.66 -21.97
C GLU A 944 -3.99 -25.23 -22.54
N ALA A 945 -2.97 -24.82 -23.28
CA ALA A 945 -2.91 -23.49 -23.89
C ALA A 945 -3.55 -23.46 -25.28
N PRO A 946 -4.18 -22.35 -25.71
CA PRO A 946 -4.56 -22.14 -27.10
C PRO A 946 -3.33 -22.17 -28.03
N GLN A 947 -3.51 -22.64 -29.26
CA GLN A 947 -2.43 -22.62 -30.27
C GLN A 947 -1.88 -21.21 -30.51
N PHE A 948 -2.75 -20.19 -30.45
CA PHE A 948 -2.35 -18.78 -30.55
C PHE A 948 -1.35 -18.40 -29.46
N TYR A 949 -1.63 -18.73 -28.19
CA TYR A 949 -0.72 -18.48 -27.07
C TYR A 949 0.65 -19.15 -27.30
N HIS A 950 0.69 -20.41 -27.74
CA HIS A 950 1.95 -21.10 -28.03
C HIS A 950 2.78 -20.43 -29.13
N ASP A 951 2.16 -19.92 -30.19
CA ASP A 951 2.88 -19.23 -31.27
C ASP A 951 3.23 -17.78 -30.91
N TYR A 952 2.37 -17.12 -30.11
CA TYR A 952 2.65 -15.80 -29.56
C TYR A 952 3.85 -15.82 -28.61
N VAL A 953 3.94 -16.81 -27.72
CA VAL A 953 5.10 -17.01 -26.83
C VAL A 953 6.40 -17.20 -27.63
N LYS A 954 6.38 -17.94 -28.76
CA LYS A 954 7.54 -18.04 -29.65
C LYS A 954 7.90 -16.70 -30.29
N GLN A 955 6.90 -15.91 -30.71
CA GLN A 955 7.13 -14.56 -31.24
C GLN A 955 7.71 -13.61 -30.18
N VAL A 956 7.28 -13.71 -28.91
CA VAL A 956 7.86 -13.01 -27.76
C VAL A 956 9.33 -13.41 -27.56
N GLN A 957 9.66 -14.70 -27.54
CA GLN A 957 11.03 -15.21 -27.41
C GLN A 957 11.95 -14.68 -28.54
N LEU A 958 11.46 -14.66 -29.79
CA LEU A 958 12.20 -14.10 -30.93
C LEU A 958 12.39 -12.58 -30.82
N LYS A 959 11.39 -11.83 -30.35
CA LYS A 959 11.48 -10.37 -30.15
C LYS A 959 12.48 -10.00 -29.04
N ILE A 960 12.55 -10.80 -27.97
CA ILE A 960 13.58 -10.68 -26.92
C ILE A 960 14.98 -10.84 -27.53
N GLN A 961 15.19 -11.86 -28.36
CA GLN A 961 16.47 -12.11 -29.03
C GLN A 961 16.84 -11.03 -30.05
N ASP A 962 15.88 -10.50 -30.82
CA ASP A 962 16.13 -9.38 -31.75
C ASP A 962 16.61 -8.14 -30.99
N ASN A 963 15.87 -7.71 -29.95
CA ASN A 963 16.20 -6.54 -29.13
C ASN A 963 17.58 -6.69 -28.45
N ALA A 964 17.88 -7.85 -27.87
CA ALA A 964 19.17 -8.13 -27.23
C ALA A 964 20.34 -8.09 -28.22
N ARG A 965 20.17 -8.70 -29.40
CA ARG A 965 21.16 -8.71 -30.48
C ARG A 965 21.46 -7.31 -30.99
N LEU A 966 20.45 -6.46 -31.20
CA LEU A 966 20.62 -5.11 -31.74
C LEU A 966 21.40 -4.20 -30.79
N GLU A 967 21.06 -4.24 -29.50
CA GLU A 967 21.81 -3.48 -28.51
C GLU A 967 23.25 -4.00 -28.37
N PHE A 968 23.46 -5.33 -28.42
CA PHE A 968 24.81 -5.89 -28.43
C PHE A 968 25.64 -5.37 -29.62
N GLU A 969 25.11 -5.40 -30.84
CA GLU A 969 25.81 -4.91 -32.03
C GLU A 969 26.07 -3.40 -31.97
N ALA A 970 25.14 -2.60 -31.41
CA ALA A 970 25.32 -1.17 -31.22
C ALA A 970 26.40 -0.85 -30.17
N ILE A 971 26.35 -1.50 -28.99
CA ILE A 971 27.37 -1.37 -27.93
C ILE A 971 28.76 -1.78 -28.47
N TRP A 972 28.82 -2.88 -29.23
CA TRP A 972 30.08 -3.37 -29.78
C TRP A 972 30.67 -2.36 -30.78
N ARG A 973 29.87 -1.91 -31.75
CA ARG A 973 30.27 -0.93 -32.77
C ARG A 973 30.73 0.40 -32.16
N GLU A 974 29.99 0.96 -31.21
CA GLU A 974 30.39 2.21 -30.55
C GLU A 974 31.64 2.04 -29.69
N HIS A 975 31.85 0.88 -29.06
CA HIS A 975 33.07 0.60 -28.32
C HIS A 975 34.29 0.57 -29.24
N GLU A 976 34.21 -0.12 -30.38
CA GLU A 976 35.28 -0.16 -31.39
C GLU A 976 35.59 1.23 -31.99
N GLN A 977 34.58 2.07 -32.17
CA GLN A 977 34.72 3.41 -32.74
C GLN A 977 35.22 4.47 -31.76
N THR A 978 34.92 4.34 -30.46
CA THR A 978 35.13 5.42 -29.47
C THR A 978 36.06 5.05 -28.30
N GLY A 979 36.33 3.76 -28.08
CA GLY A 979 37.04 3.26 -26.90
C GLY A 979 36.28 3.41 -25.57
N VAL A 980 35.04 3.91 -25.58
CA VAL A 980 34.23 4.09 -24.37
C VAL A 980 33.79 2.73 -23.82
N ALA A 981 33.85 2.56 -22.50
CA ALA A 981 33.46 1.34 -21.79
C ALA A 981 32.01 0.91 -22.14
N ARG A 982 31.81 -0.37 -22.42
CA ARG A 982 30.51 -0.98 -22.77
C ARG A 982 29.46 -0.75 -21.68
N SER A 983 29.87 -0.78 -20.41
CA SER A 983 28.99 -0.45 -19.28
C SER A 983 28.52 1.01 -19.25
N ILE A 984 29.25 1.96 -19.86
CA ILE A 984 28.81 3.35 -20.08
C ILE A 984 27.93 3.44 -21.33
N LEU A 985 28.28 2.73 -22.41
CA LEU A 985 27.49 2.73 -23.65
C LEU A 985 26.07 2.17 -23.43
N SER A 986 25.94 1.16 -22.57
CA SER A 986 24.65 0.63 -22.08
C SER A 986 23.72 1.72 -21.50
N ASP A 987 24.28 2.62 -20.68
CA ASP A 987 23.53 3.74 -20.10
C ASP A 987 23.30 4.87 -21.13
N LYS A 988 24.29 5.18 -21.97
CA LYS A 988 24.17 6.21 -23.01
C LYS A 988 23.10 5.87 -24.05
N LEU A 989 23.07 4.63 -24.54
CA LEU A 989 22.04 4.14 -25.45
C LEU A 989 20.65 4.19 -24.78
N SER A 990 20.55 3.77 -23.51
CA SER A 990 19.32 3.84 -22.73
C SER A 990 18.76 5.27 -22.64
N VAL A 991 19.61 6.25 -22.34
CA VAL A 991 19.24 7.68 -22.31
C VAL A 991 18.89 8.18 -23.71
N ALA A 992 19.74 7.96 -24.71
CA ALA A 992 19.51 8.44 -26.08
C ALA A 992 18.19 7.92 -26.70
N ILE A 993 17.81 6.67 -26.40
CA ILE A 993 16.52 6.11 -26.83
C ILE A 993 15.36 6.76 -26.06
N THR A 994 15.43 6.80 -24.73
CA THR A 994 14.35 7.36 -23.88
C THR A 994 14.08 8.84 -24.19
N ASP A 995 15.15 9.62 -24.35
CA ASP A 995 15.10 11.06 -24.61
C ASP A 995 14.64 11.37 -26.05
N LEU A 996 14.70 10.40 -26.98
CA LEU A 996 14.20 10.53 -28.35
C LEU A 996 12.75 10.05 -28.46
N ASP A 997 12.42 8.92 -27.85
CA ASP A 997 11.05 8.39 -27.73
C ASP A 997 10.08 9.47 -27.23
N GLU A 998 10.39 10.12 -26.10
CA GLU A 998 9.57 11.20 -25.53
C GLU A 998 9.35 12.38 -26.49
N LYS A 999 10.33 12.69 -27.35
CA LYS A 999 10.20 13.76 -28.36
C LYS A 999 9.35 13.29 -29.55
N LEU A 1000 9.44 12.02 -29.93
CA LEU A 1000 8.68 11.44 -31.04
C LEU A 1000 7.20 11.25 -30.72
N GLN A 1001 6.85 10.85 -29.49
CA GLN A 1001 5.47 10.75 -28.98
C GLN A 1001 4.66 12.05 -29.17
N HIS A 1002 5.35 13.19 -29.14
CA HIS A 1002 4.79 14.55 -29.21
C HIS A 1002 5.15 15.28 -30.52
N SER A 1003 5.53 14.54 -31.58
CA SER A 1003 5.95 15.12 -32.86
C SER A 1003 4.91 14.95 -33.98
N ASP A 1004 4.89 15.89 -34.92
CA ASP A 1004 4.06 15.92 -36.13
C ASP A 1004 4.12 14.62 -36.98
N LEU A 1005 5.15 13.79 -36.78
CA LEU A 1005 5.27 12.47 -37.41
C LEU A 1005 4.17 11.50 -36.98
N TRP A 1006 3.59 11.68 -35.79
CA TRP A 1006 2.43 10.91 -35.31
C TRP A 1006 1.13 11.30 -36.02
N ASP A 1007 0.96 12.58 -36.31
CA ASP A 1007 -0.26 13.13 -36.92
C ASP A 1007 -0.33 12.80 -38.42
N ASN A 1008 0.82 12.52 -39.05
CA ASN A 1008 0.89 11.92 -40.37
C ASN A 1008 0.45 10.44 -40.34
N GLU A 1009 -0.83 10.19 -40.62
CA GLU A 1009 -1.43 8.85 -40.56
C GLU A 1009 -0.65 7.78 -41.36
N LYS A 1010 -0.09 8.10 -42.53
CA LYS A 1010 0.67 7.12 -43.33
C LYS A 1010 1.94 6.67 -42.60
N ILE A 1011 2.65 7.62 -41.97
CA ILE A 1011 3.85 7.34 -41.17
C ILE A 1011 3.47 6.53 -39.93
N ARG A 1012 2.42 6.98 -39.21
CA ARG A 1012 1.88 6.29 -38.03
C ARG A 1012 1.52 4.84 -38.30
N ARG A 1013 0.69 4.57 -39.32
CA ARG A 1013 0.24 3.21 -39.65
C ARG A 1013 1.40 2.30 -40.02
N SER A 1014 2.30 2.74 -40.91
CA SER A 1014 3.49 1.96 -41.28
C SER A 1014 4.41 1.64 -40.09
N ILE A 1015 4.56 2.56 -39.13
CA ILE A 1015 5.38 2.30 -37.93
C ILE A 1015 4.68 1.34 -36.97
N LEU A 1016 3.36 1.43 -36.81
CA LEU A 1016 2.60 0.48 -35.99
C LEU A 1016 2.57 -0.94 -36.62
N GLU A 1017 2.48 -1.07 -37.94
CA GLU A 1017 2.58 -2.36 -38.65
C GLU A 1017 3.94 -3.05 -38.45
N ASP A 1018 5.02 -2.27 -38.38
CA ASP A 1018 6.38 -2.74 -38.08
C ASP A 1018 6.60 -3.09 -36.60
N ALA A 1019 5.97 -2.34 -35.70
CA ALA A 1019 6.20 -2.41 -34.26
C ALA A 1019 5.33 -3.47 -33.56
N LEU A 1020 4.10 -3.67 -34.04
CA LEU A 1020 3.14 -4.59 -33.43
C LEU A 1020 3.44 -6.05 -33.79
N PRO A 1021 3.24 -7.02 -32.87
CA PRO A 1021 3.41 -8.44 -33.16
C PRO A 1021 2.52 -8.91 -34.30
N ARG A 1022 3.14 -9.48 -35.35
CA ARG A 1022 2.45 -9.94 -36.57
C ARG A 1022 1.24 -10.85 -36.28
N LEU A 1023 1.28 -11.69 -35.26
CA LEU A 1023 0.15 -12.56 -34.91
C LEU A 1023 -1.07 -11.76 -34.42
N LEU A 1024 -0.88 -10.62 -33.73
CA LEU A 1024 -2.00 -9.74 -33.35
C LEU A 1024 -2.55 -8.99 -34.57
N LEU A 1025 -1.67 -8.52 -35.47
CA LEU A 1025 -2.08 -7.89 -36.74
C LEU A 1025 -2.91 -8.85 -37.61
N GLU A 1026 -2.48 -10.11 -37.76
CA GLU A 1026 -3.19 -11.14 -38.54
C GLU A 1026 -4.48 -11.63 -37.87
N LYS A 1027 -4.58 -11.58 -36.53
CA LYS A 1027 -5.74 -12.07 -35.76
C LYS A 1027 -6.83 -11.01 -35.54
N ILE A 1028 -6.45 -9.73 -35.42
CA ILE A 1028 -7.34 -8.64 -34.94
C ILE A 1028 -7.48 -7.50 -35.97
N GLY A 1029 -6.44 -7.28 -36.80
CA GLY A 1029 -6.38 -6.19 -37.78
C GLY A 1029 -5.95 -4.84 -37.18
N LEU A 1030 -5.18 -4.05 -37.93
CA LEU A 1030 -4.58 -2.80 -37.45
C LEU A 1030 -5.62 -1.78 -36.95
N ASP A 1031 -6.69 -1.55 -37.71
CA ASP A 1031 -7.71 -0.55 -37.35
C ASP A 1031 -8.42 -0.90 -36.03
N THR A 1032 -8.69 -2.19 -35.80
CA THR A 1032 -9.26 -2.69 -34.55
C THR A 1032 -8.28 -2.53 -33.38
N LEU A 1033 -6.98 -2.73 -33.60
CA LEU A 1033 -5.94 -2.52 -32.59
C LEU A 1033 -5.81 -1.04 -32.23
N ILE A 1034 -5.81 -0.14 -33.22
CA ILE A 1034 -5.78 1.32 -33.02
C ILE A 1034 -7.03 1.80 -32.27
N ALA A 1035 -8.20 1.18 -32.49
CA ALA A 1035 -9.43 1.53 -31.79
C ALA A 1035 -9.55 0.98 -30.36
N ARG A 1036 -8.69 0.04 -29.93
CA ARG A 1036 -8.75 -0.62 -28.62
C ARG A 1036 -7.63 -0.21 -27.68
N ILE A 1037 -6.43 0.00 -28.21
CA ILE A 1037 -5.25 0.35 -27.41
C ILE A 1037 -5.27 1.86 -27.18
N PRO A 1038 -5.05 2.37 -25.94
CA PRO A 1038 -5.04 3.81 -25.66
C PRO A 1038 -4.05 4.61 -26.53
N ASP A 1039 -4.44 5.82 -26.98
CA ASP A 1039 -3.61 6.68 -27.84
C ASP A 1039 -2.22 6.96 -27.24
N SER A 1040 -2.14 7.18 -25.93
CA SER A 1040 -0.87 7.34 -25.20
C SER A 1040 0.02 6.09 -25.29
N TYR A 1041 -0.55 4.89 -25.19
CA TYR A 1041 0.19 3.63 -25.34
C TYR A 1041 0.63 3.39 -26.80
N LEU A 1042 -0.22 3.72 -27.78
CA LEU A 1042 0.14 3.64 -29.20
C LEU A 1042 1.24 4.65 -29.59
N ARG A 1043 1.19 5.88 -29.07
CA ARG A 1043 2.28 6.86 -29.18
C ARG A 1043 3.58 6.32 -28.61
N SER A 1044 3.54 5.71 -27.41
CA SER A 1044 4.73 5.11 -26.81
C SER A 1044 5.27 3.90 -27.58
N ILE A 1045 4.43 3.10 -28.24
CA ILE A 1045 4.89 2.05 -29.18
C ILE A 1045 5.64 2.69 -30.34
N PHE A 1046 5.05 3.71 -30.97
CA PHE A 1046 5.62 4.44 -32.11
C PHE A 1046 6.97 5.10 -31.77
N GLY A 1047 7.03 5.82 -30.64
CA GLY A 1047 8.23 6.51 -30.17
C GLY A 1047 9.35 5.53 -29.82
N SER A 1048 9.08 4.54 -28.96
CA SER A 1048 10.09 3.56 -28.50
C SER A 1048 10.60 2.69 -29.64
N TYR A 1049 9.74 2.27 -30.57
CA TYR A 1049 10.16 1.51 -31.75
C TYR A 1049 11.07 2.34 -32.67
N LEU A 1050 10.64 3.56 -33.02
CA LEU A 1050 11.41 4.40 -33.95
C LEU A 1050 12.73 4.87 -33.34
N ALA A 1051 12.73 5.25 -32.05
CA ALA A 1051 13.92 5.66 -31.32
C ALA A 1051 14.93 4.52 -31.15
N SER A 1052 14.50 3.32 -30.72
CA SER A 1052 15.39 2.18 -30.53
C SER A 1052 16.03 1.72 -31.84
N ARG A 1053 15.25 1.59 -32.92
CA ARG A 1053 15.78 1.23 -34.25
C ARG A 1053 16.79 2.26 -34.76
N PHE A 1054 16.48 3.56 -34.65
CA PHE A 1054 17.40 4.63 -35.07
C PHE A 1054 18.71 4.65 -34.26
N VAL A 1055 18.62 4.64 -32.93
CA VAL A 1055 19.80 4.70 -32.06
C VAL A 1055 20.65 3.42 -32.16
N TYR A 1056 20.05 2.25 -32.45
CA TYR A 1056 20.83 1.05 -32.74
C TYR A 1056 21.49 1.04 -34.13
N GLU A 1057 20.95 1.73 -35.15
CA GLU A 1057 21.64 1.95 -36.44
C GLU A 1057 22.78 2.99 -36.33
N PHE A 1058 22.50 4.17 -35.75
CA PHE A 1058 23.41 5.34 -35.80
C PHE A 1058 24.18 5.66 -34.51
N GLY A 1059 23.86 4.98 -33.40
CA GLY A 1059 24.56 5.11 -32.11
C GLY A 1059 24.01 6.20 -31.18
N SER A 1060 24.62 6.31 -29.99
CA SER A 1060 24.15 7.13 -28.86
C SER A 1060 24.32 8.64 -28.97
N SER A 1061 24.90 9.15 -30.07
CA SER A 1061 25.02 10.60 -30.35
C SER A 1061 24.98 10.88 -31.86
N PRO A 1062 23.85 10.60 -32.53
CA PRO A 1062 23.73 10.71 -33.99
C PRO A 1062 23.46 12.16 -34.42
N SER A 1063 23.78 12.50 -35.67
CA SER A 1063 23.48 13.84 -36.20
C SER A 1063 21.98 14.00 -36.51
N GLN A 1064 21.48 15.24 -36.49
CA GLN A 1064 20.10 15.53 -36.91
C GLN A 1064 19.84 15.13 -38.37
N PHE A 1065 20.87 15.24 -39.24
CA PHE A 1065 20.82 14.77 -40.62
C PHE A 1065 20.68 13.24 -40.72
N ALA A 1066 21.30 12.46 -39.83
CA ALA A 1066 21.14 11.01 -39.82
C ALA A 1066 19.69 10.59 -39.55
N PHE A 1067 18.97 11.32 -38.70
CA PHE A 1067 17.53 11.06 -38.48
C PHE A 1067 16.70 11.41 -39.72
N PHE A 1068 17.03 12.50 -40.42
CA PHE A 1068 16.41 12.85 -41.69
C PHE A 1068 16.68 11.79 -42.78
N ASP A 1069 17.90 11.27 -42.89
CA ASP A 1069 18.25 10.21 -43.85
C ASP A 1069 17.54 8.89 -43.52
N PHE A 1070 17.48 8.51 -42.24
CA PHE A 1070 16.74 7.34 -41.75
C PHE A 1070 15.25 7.43 -42.10
N MET A 1071 14.61 8.56 -41.79
CA MET A 1071 13.21 8.80 -42.15
C MET A 1071 13.00 8.90 -43.67
N SER A 1072 13.93 9.47 -44.43
CA SER A 1072 13.84 9.56 -45.89
C SER A 1072 13.89 8.18 -46.57
N LYS A 1073 14.79 7.29 -46.11
CA LYS A 1073 14.81 5.87 -46.53
C LYS A 1073 13.46 5.19 -46.28
N ARG A 1074 12.87 5.42 -45.09
CA ARG A 1074 11.57 4.85 -44.70
C ARG A 1074 10.42 5.43 -45.52
N MET A 1075 10.39 6.73 -45.76
CA MET A 1075 9.36 7.40 -46.58
C MET A 1075 9.37 6.89 -48.03
N ALA A 1076 10.54 6.56 -48.59
CA ALA A 1076 10.63 5.92 -49.91
C ALA A 1076 10.04 4.50 -49.97
N GLN A 1077 9.89 3.83 -48.82
CA GLN A 1077 9.22 2.52 -48.72
C GLN A 1077 7.70 2.65 -48.53
N ILE A 1078 7.23 3.77 -47.97
CA ILE A 1078 5.79 4.08 -47.76
C ILE A 1078 5.16 4.71 -49.02
N GLY A 1079 5.99 5.14 -49.98
CA GLY A 1079 5.56 5.80 -51.22
C GLY A 1079 5.25 4.88 -52.42
N ASN A 1080 5.42 3.57 -52.28
CA ASN A 1080 5.11 2.54 -53.28
C ASN A 1080 4.01 1.59 -52.77
#